data_AF-A0A657AM86-F1
#
_entry.id   AF-A0A657AM86-F1
#
_cell.length_a   1.000
_cell.length_b   1.000
_cell.length_c   1.000
_cell.angle_alpha   90.00
_cell.angle_beta   90.00
_cell.angle_gamma   90.00
#
_symmetry.space_group_name_H-M   'P 1'
#
loop_
_entity.id
_entity.type
_entity.pdbx_description
1 polymer ?
#
loop_
_entity_poly.entity_id
_entity_poly.type
_entity_poly.pdbx_seq_one_letter_code
_entity_poly.pdbx_strand_id
1 'polypeptide(L)'
;NEIILRSPQIKDPGSSKSFPEDTLSYSSTVYPLLTEYCSDCHVEGQQTPFIGSSDVDTSYLAAQSRISLETPGNSRLVQRLLNEFHNCWEVGCEASSTEMRTAIEAFSNSITAAAIDETLITSKALVLVGDGIVANSGGRYEDDVIALYEFKAGEGTLANDTSGVDPAINLELSGNVEWVGGWGIKFGASYIDEETNTRVGNGKAQGKTEDSKKLYDEIRGTSQYSIEAWVVPANVTQEDSRIVSYSGSASSRNFALQQTLYNYDFYNTTNDFNEALSTADADERLQASLQHVVATYSATQGRKLYVNGVYTEDEDSVAPGLLNGWNESFALVLGNETDGNELWEGTLRMLAIHSRALTQEQITQNYNSGVGEKFYMLFGVSHLVDTDDPDTADDFIFFEASQFDSFSYLFSDARFVSLNDNVELDDITLRGMKIAINGQEVNVGQVYQNLNISLNDEDYVAGNGQVLSNLGTIVPLDKAADEDEFFLSFTEIGSRSRDEEEDIPPTPAEPEDLPASSEIGLRTFDEINASMSVMTGVASTDSDVKSTFDTVKQQLPTIENIEGFLSAHQMAVTQLAIQYCDALVDDTSLRASFFSSFNFSENANTAFDTDGRSQISSALLSNFVGTSLDTQPSDSDINDEINSLIDTLSACSADSSCPEGRTEIVVKAACAAVLGSATTLVQ
;
A
#
# COMPACT_ATOMS: atom_id res chain seq x y z
N ASN A 1 -37.96 -12.01 0.86
CA ASN A 1 -37.77 -11.47 2.22
C ASN A 1 -37.59 -9.98 2.09
N GLU A 2 -38.60 -9.21 2.50
CA GLU A 2 -38.53 -7.74 2.54
C GLU A 2 -37.98 -7.36 3.92
N ILE A 3 -36.88 -6.61 3.96
CA ILE A 3 -36.26 -6.18 5.22
C ILE A 3 -37.13 -5.04 5.78
N ILE A 4 -37.66 -5.23 6.98
CA ILE A 4 -38.50 -4.24 7.66
C ILE A 4 -37.59 -3.33 8.49
N LEU A 5 -37.42 -2.08 8.08
CA LEU A 5 -36.72 -1.05 8.85
C LEU A 5 -37.49 -0.76 10.15
N ARG A 6 -36.76 -0.48 11.22
CA ARG A 6 -37.32 -0.17 12.55
C ARG A 6 -36.52 0.96 13.18
N SER A 7 -37.21 1.81 13.94
CA SER A 7 -36.59 2.89 14.69
C SER A 7 -35.61 2.33 15.74
N PRO A 8 -34.34 2.78 15.77
CA PRO A 8 -33.36 2.39 16.79
C PRO A 8 -33.64 3.07 18.15
N GLN A 9 -32.88 2.70 19.19
CA GLN A 9 -32.95 3.43 20.45
C GLN A 9 -32.42 4.85 20.29
N ILE A 10 -33.20 5.84 20.69
CA ILE A 10 -32.85 7.26 20.57
C ILE A 10 -31.88 7.66 21.67
N LYS A 11 -30.68 8.08 21.25
CA LYS A 11 -29.58 8.52 22.12
C LYS A 11 -29.03 9.85 21.61
N ASP A 12 -28.74 10.76 22.53
CA ASP A 12 -28.04 12.00 22.18
C ASP A 12 -26.53 11.70 22.05
N PRO A 13 -25.86 12.26 21.02
CA PRO A 13 -24.42 12.10 20.86
C PRO A 13 -23.62 12.61 22.08
N GLY A 14 -22.41 12.08 22.31
CA GLY A 14 -21.51 12.61 23.34
C GLY A 14 -21.77 12.07 24.74
N SER A 15 -22.60 11.03 24.83
CA SER A 15 -22.78 10.25 26.05
C SER A 15 -21.67 9.20 26.24
N SER A 16 -20.91 8.91 25.18
CA SER A 16 -19.89 7.86 25.14
C SER A 16 -18.58 8.26 25.84
N LYS A 17 -18.10 7.36 26.70
CA LYS A 17 -16.84 7.48 27.44
C LYS A 17 -15.69 6.91 26.61
N SER A 18 -14.53 7.54 26.72
CA SER A 18 -13.28 7.06 26.13
C SER A 18 -12.30 6.71 27.24
N PHE A 19 -11.49 5.67 27.04
CA PHE A 19 -10.42 5.34 27.98
C PHE A 19 -9.50 6.57 28.15
N PRO A 20 -9.25 7.04 29.39
CA PRO A 20 -8.30 8.12 29.63
C PRO A 20 -6.90 7.75 29.10
N GLU A 21 -6.15 8.75 28.64
CA GLU A 21 -4.74 8.55 28.25
C GLU A 21 -3.88 8.11 29.45
N ASP A 22 -4.27 8.52 30.67
CA ASP A 22 -3.58 8.14 31.90
C ASP A 22 -4.21 6.90 32.58
N THR A 23 -3.40 6.24 33.41
CA THR A 23 -3.80 5.02 34.13
C THR A 23 -4.33 5.28 35.54
N LEU A 24 -4.56 6.53 35.96
CA LEU A 24 -4.83 6.86 37.36
C LEU A 24 -6.10 6.20 37.88
N SER A 25 -7.23 6.40 37.20
CA SER A 25 -8.49 5.79 37.62
C SER A 25 -8.43 4.27 37.52
N TYR A 26 -7.84 3.73 36.45
CA TYR A 26 -7.69 2.29 36.22
C TYR A 26 -6.88 1.61 37.32
N SER A 27 -5.75 2.22 37.71
CA SER A 27 -4.83 1.72 38.75
C SER A 27 -5.50 1.52 40.11
N SER A 28 -6.55 2.30 40.40
CA SER A 28 -7.27 2.28 41.68
C SER A 28 -8.54 1.45 41.67
N THR A 29 -8.98 0.96 40.50
CA THR A 29 -10.28 0.32 40.30
C THR A 29 -10.14 -1.11 39.78
N VAL A 30 -9.77 -1.29 38.52
CA VAL A 30 -9.72 -2.60 37.86
C VAL A 30 -8.37 -3.30 38.06
N TYR A 31 -7.27 -2.54 37.98
CA TYR A 31 -5.91 -3.08 38.08
C TYR A 31 -5.65 -3.95 39.32
N PRO A 32 -6.10 -3.59 40.54
CA PRO A 32 -5.87 -4.42 41.73
C PRO A 32 -6.40 -5.85 41.58
N LEU A 33 -7.61 -6.01 41.01
CA LEU A 33 -8.21 -7.34 40.81
C LEU A 33 -7.43 -8.16 39.78
N LEU A 34 -6.96 -7.52 38.71
CA LEU A 34 -6.19 -8.21 37.68
C LEU A 34 -4.82 -8.65 38.19
N THR A 35 -4.17 -7.81 39.01
CA THR A 35 -2.90 -8.20 39.65
C THR A 35 -3.07 -9.26 40.74
N GLU A 36 -4.20 -9.30 41.43
CA GLU A 36 -4.43 -10.30 42.48
C GLU A 36 -4.79 -11.66 41.90
N TYR A 37 -5.61 -11.69 40.84
CA TYR A 37 -6.21 -12.93 40.37
C TYR A 37 -5.76 -13.37 38.97
N CYS A 38 -5.14 -12.51 38.18
CA CYS A 38 -4.76 -12.82 36.80
C CYS A 38 -3.23 -12.84 36.58
N SER A 39 -2.42 -12.29 37.49
CA SER A 39 -0.97 -12.15 37.31
C SER A 39 -0.21 -13.49 37.23
N ASP A 40 -0.79 -14.58 37.71
CA ASP A 40 -0.15 -15.89 37.65
C ASP A 40 -0.07 -16.44 36.21
N CYS A 41 -0.91 -15.96 35.30
CA CYS A 41 -0.98 -16.43 33.90
C CYS A 41 -0.93 -15.29 32.88
N HIS A 42 -1.65 -14.18 33.13
CA HIS A 42 -1.82 -13.07 32.20
C HIS A 42 -0.70 -12.02 32.30
N VAL A 43 0.55 -12.47 32.22
CA VAL A 43 1.76 -11.64 32.28
C VAL A 43 2.69 -11.94 31.11
N GLU A 44 3.60 -11.01 30.85
CA GLU A 44 4.59 -11.08 29.78
C GLU A 44 5.43 -12.36 29.90
N GLY A 45 5.57 -13.08 28.79
CA GLY A 45 6.29 -14.35 28.76
C GLY A 45 5.54 -15.55 29.38
N GLN A 46 4.26 -15.38 29.74
CA GLN A 46 3.37 -16.48 30.11
C GLN A 46 2.17 -16.64 29.17
N GLN A 47 1.25 -15.67 29.14
CA GLN A 47 0.02 -15.78 28.35
C GLN A 47 -0.60 -14.42 28.02
N THR A 48 -0.91 -14.19 26.74
CA THR A 48 -1.74 -13.06 26.32
C THR A 48 -3.23 -13.25 26.66
N PRO A 49 -3.99 -12.14 26.84
CA PRO A 49 -3.53 -10.75 26.94
C PRO A 49 -2.84 -10.48 28.29
N PHE A 50 -1.94 -9.49 28.34
CA PHE A 50 -1.15 -9.12 29.53
C PHE A 50 -1.91 -8.31 30.59
N ILE A 51 -3.19 -8.63 30.81
CA ILE A 51 -4.07 -7.90 31.72
C ILE A 51 -3.60 -7.97 33.18
N GLY A 52 -2.82 -8.98 33.57
CA GLY A 52 -2.24 -9.15 34.90
C GLY A 52 -0.80 -8.67 35.05
N SER A 53 -0.24 -7.94 34.05
CA SER A 53 1.12 -7.39 34.12
C SER A 53 1.36 -6.59 35.41
N SER A 54 2.59 -6.67 35.94
CA SER A 54 3.03 -5.83 37.05
C SER A 54 3.29 -4.37 36.65
N ASP A 55 3.38 -4.11 35.35
CA ASP A 55 3.39 -2.77 34.79
C ASP A 55 1.95 -2.32 34.47
N VAL A 56 1.53 -1.22 35.08
CA VAL A 56 0.13 -0.75 34.99
C VAL A 56 -0.23 -0.29 33.58
N ASP A 57 0.72 0.29 32.84
CA ASP A 57 0.48 0.77 31.48
C ASP A 57 0.29 -0.41 30.52
N THR A 58 1.12 -1.45 30.65
CA THR A 58 0.96 -2.70 29.88
C THR A 58 -0.35 -3.42 30.20
N SER A 59 -0.71 -3.53 31.49
CA SER A 59 -2.01 -4.09 31.91
C SER A 59 -3.18 -3.27 31.36
N TYR A 60 -3.10 -1.95 31.42
CA TYR A 60 -4.14 -1.04 30.96
C TYR A 60 -4.42 -1.19 29.47
N LEU A 61 -3.39 -1.11 28.64
CA LEU A 61 -3.51 -1.29 27.19
C LEU A 61 -4.12 -2.65 26.82
N ALA A 62 -3.67 -3.72 27.50
CA ALA A 62 -4.21 -5.06 27.29
C ALA A 62 -5.68 -5.20 27.74
N ALA A 63 -6.14 -4.39 28.70
CA ALA A 63 -7.49 -4.44 29.25
C ALA A 63 -8.50 -3.61 28.45
N GLN A 64 -8.08 -2.59 27.70
CA GLN A 64 -8.98 -1.68 26.96
C GLN A 64 -9.96 -2.44 26.06
N SER A 65 -9.48 -3.31 25.18
CA SER A 65 -10.32 -4.14 24.29
C SER A 65 -11.20 -5.18 24.99
N ARG A 66 -11.14 -5.27 26.33
CA ARG A 66 -11.83 -6.28 27.15
C ARG A 66 -12.80 -5.68 28.15
N ILE A 67 -12.85 -4.35 28.25
CA ILE A 67 -13.69 -3.60 29.16
C ILE A 67 -14.65 -2.76 28.34
N SER A 68 -15.96 -2.96 28.55
CA SER A 68 -16.97 -2.06 28.01
C SER A 68 -17.24 -0.94 29.01
N LEU A 69 -16.90 0.29 28.64
CA LEU A 69 -17.13 1.47 29.50
C LEU A 69 -18.62 1.77 29.65
N GLU A 70 -19.43 1.57 28.60
CA GLU A 70 -20.87 1.87 28.62
C GLU A 70 -21.70 0.76 29.28
N THR A 71 -21.33 -0.49 29.02
CA THR A 71 -22.02 -1.65 29.61
C THR A 71 -21.02 -2.52 30.37
N PRO A 72 -20.56 -2.11 31.56
CA PRO A 72 -19.57 -2.85 32.36
C PRO A 72 -19.85 -4.34 32.51
N GLY A 73 -21.13 -4.73 32.61
CA GLY A 73 -21.56 -6.13 32.68
C GLY A 73 -21.20 -6.97 31.45
N ASN A 74 -21.13 -6.38 30.26
CA ASN A 74 -20.79 -7.06 29.01
C ASN A 74 -19.28 -7.21 28.79
N SER A 75 -18.44 -6.56 29.61
CA SER A 75 -16.98 -6.66 29.53
C SER A 75 -16.51 -8.12 29.48
N ARG A 76 -15.57 -8.45 28.59
CA ARG A 76 -15.02 -9.82 28.45
C ARG A 76 -14.48 -10.35 29.78
N LEU A 77 -13.88 -9.47 30.59
CA LEU A 77 -13.38 -9.79 31.95
C LEU A 77 -14.51 -10.28 32.89
N VAL A 78 -15.71 -9.73 32.75
CA VAL A 78 -16.90 -10.12 33.53
C VAL A 78 -17.50 -11.41 32.98
N GLN A 79 -17.67 -11.48 31.66
CA GLN A 79 -18.29 -12.62 30.98
C GLN A 79 -17.48 -13.92 31.15
N ARG A 80 -16.15 -13.82 31.13
CA ARG A 80 -15.23 -14.96 31.39
C ARG A 80 -15.41 -15.57 32.78
N LEU A 81 -15.67 -14.73 33.79
CA LEU A 81 -15.96 -15.20 35.14
C LEU A 81 -17.39 -15.74 35.25
N LEU A 82 -18.37 -15.01 34.72
CA LEU A 82 -19.79 -15.32 34.91
C LEU A 82 -20.25 -16.54 34.12
N ASN A 83 -19.91 -16.60 32.83
CA ASN A 83 -20.48 -17.56 31.87
C ASN A 83 -19.49 -18.65 31.47
N GLU A 84 -18.18 -18.39 31.54
CA GLU A 84 -17.15 -19.36 31.15
C GLU A 84 -16.43 -20.02 32.32
N PHE A 85 -16.73 -19.57 33.55
CA PHE A 85 -16.21 -20.13 34.80
C PHE A 85 -14.68 -20.18 34.86
N HIS A 86 -14.02 -19.19 34.24
CA HIS A 86 -12.56 -19.14 34.11
C HIS A 86 -11.88 -18.70 35.42
N ASN A 87 -11.21 -19.64 36.11
CA ASN A 87 -10.41 -19.38 37.32
C ASN A 87 -11.13 -18.52 38.38
N CYS A 88 -12.39 -18.88 38.67
CA CYS A 88 -13.19 -18.18 39.67
C CYS A 88 -12.50 -18.15 41.05
N TRP A 89 -12.69 -17.05 41.76
CA TRP A 89 -12.02 -16.80 43.04
C TRP A 89 -12.74 -17.56 44.17
N GLU A 90 -12.21 -17.49 45.40
CA GLU A 90 -12.73 -18.26 46.55
C GLU A 90 -14.22 -17.98 46.86
N VAL A 91 -14.74 -16.85 46.37
CA VAL A 91 -16.14 -16.43 46.51
C VAL A 91 -17.10 -17.05 45.49
N GLY A 92 -16.59 -17.77 44.48
CA GLY A 92 -17.37 -18.38 43.41
C GLY A 92 -17.66 -17.43 42.23
N CYS A 93 -17.91 -18.02 41.06
CA CYS A 93 -17.93 -17.33 39.76
C CYS A 93 -18.93 -16.15 39.66
N GLU A 94 -20.13 -16.30 40.24
CA GLU A 94 -21.15 -15.24 40.24
C GLU A 94 -20.72 -14.04 41.10
N ALA A 95 -20.07 -14.30 42.24
CA ALA A 95 -19.55 -13.24 43.10
C ALA A 95 -18.29 -12.59 42.50
N SER A 96 -17.36 -13.39 41.95
CA SER A 96 -16.15 -12.89 41.27
C SER A 96 -16.50 -11.98 40.08
N SER A 97 -17.45 -12.40 39.24
CA SER A 97 -17.91 -11.58 38.11
C SER A 97 -18.62 -10.30 38.56
N THR A 98 -19.39 -10.36 39.65
CA THR A 98 -20.01 -9.17 40.25
C THR A 98 -18.96 -8.18 40.76
N GLU A 99 -17.89 -8.67 41.39
CA GLU A 99 -16.79 -7.85 41.89
C GLU A 99 -16.00 -7.21 40.75
N MET A 100 -15.64 -7.98 39.71
CA MET A 100 -15.02 -7.45 38.49
C MET A 100 -15.91 -6.40 37.80
N ARG A 101 -17.22 -6.67 37.66
CA ARG A 101 -18.18 -5.71 37.09
C ARG A 101 -18.21 -4.42 37.90
N THR A 102 -18.26 -4.52 39.24
CA THR A 102 -18.31 -3.35 40.12
C THR A 102 -17.04 -2.50 39.99
N ALA A 103 -15.87 -3.12 39.86
CA ALA A 103 -14.62 -2.41 39.61
C ALA A 103 -14.63 -1.66 38.28
N ILE A 104 -15.13 -2.30 37.22
CA ILE A 104 -15.26 -1.69 35.89
C ILE A 104 -16.32 -0.57 35.90
N GLU A 105 -17.44 -0.73 36.62
CA GLU A 105 -18.44 0.32 36.82
C GLU A 105 -17.82 1.53 37.53
N ALA A 106 -17.03 1.31 38.58
CA ALA A 106 -16.33 2.38 39.29
C ALA A 106 -15.32 3.10 38.38
N PHE A 107 -14.58 2.35 37.56
CA PHE A 107 -13.67 2.90 36.56
C PHE A 107 -14.41 3.76 35.54
N SER A 108 -15.42 3.19 34.89
CA SER A 108 -16.26 3.89 33.90
C SER A 108 -16.88 5.15 34.49
N ASN A 109 -17.43 5.11 35.70
CA ASN A 109 -18.05 6.28 36.33
C ASN A 109 -17.09 7.42 36.66
N SER A 110 -15.78 7.16 36.68
CA SER A 110 -14.76 8.20 36.84
C SER A 110 -14.42 8.94 35.53
N ILE A 111 -14.81 8.37 34.39
CA ILE A 111 -14.53 8.92 33.06
C ILE A 111 -15.65 9.89 32.70
N THR A 112 -15.25 11.11 32.31
CA THR A 112 -16.18 12.09 31.75
C THR A 112 -16.33 11.80 30.26
N ALA A 113 -17.57 11.66 29.78
CA ALA A 113 -17.84 11.50 28.36
C ALA A 113 -17.28 12.69 27.57
N ALA A 114 -16.91 12.47 26.31
CA ALA A 114 -16.39 13.53 25.46
C ALA A 114 -17.44 14.65 25.35
N ALA A 115 -17.04 15.88 25.70
CA ALA A 115 -17.94 17.03 25.54
C ALA A 115 -18.17 17.25 24.06
N ILE A 116 -19.44 17.21 23.64
CA ILE A 116 -19.81 17.65 22.30
C ILE A 116 -19.76 19.16 22.24
N ASP A 117 -19.24 19.66 21.12
CA ASP A 117 -19.39 21.05 20.78
C ASP A 117 -20.89 21.38 20.60
N GLU A 118 -21.43 22.16 21.54
CA GLU A 118 -22.84 22.56 21.58
C GLU A 118 -23.28 23.38 20.35
N THR A 119 -22.33 23.84 19.53
CA THR A 119 -22.63 24.53 18.26
C THR A 119 -22.97 23.57 17.13
N LEU A 120 -22.70 22.27 17.27
CA LEU A 120 -23.00 21.28 16.24
C LEU A 120 -24.51 21.06 16.15
N ILE A 121 -25.03 21.03 14.91
CA ILE A 121 -26.38 20.55 14.63
C ILE A 121 -26.26 19.06 14.35
N THR A 122 -26.75 18.22 15.27
CA THR A 122 -26.48 16.78 15.24
C THR A 122 -27.73 15.92 15.09
N SER A 123 -27.58 14.78 14.41
CA SER A 123 -28.54 13.67 14.47
C SER A 123 -28.49 12.99 15.85
N LYS A 124 -29.38 12.01 16.06
CA LYS A 124 -29.23 11.04 17.15
C LYS A 124 -28.06 10.10 16.88
N ALA A 125 -27.51 9.53 17.96
CA ALA A 125 -26.34 8.67 17.94
C ALA A 125 -26.69 7.18 17.84
N LEU A 126 -25.79 6.41 17.22
CA LEU A 126 -25.91 4.97 17.03
C LEU A 126 -24.56 4.27 17.25
N VAL A 127 -24.61 3.04 17.72
CA VAL A 127 -23.49 2.10 17.77
C VAL A 127 -23.74 1.01 16.73
N LEU A 128 -22.72 0.66 15.94
CA LEU A 128 -22.86 -0.21 14.78
C LEU A 128 -23.52 -1.56 15.14
N VAL A 129 -22.93 -2.31 16.08
CA VAL A 129 -23.42 -3.63 16.48
C VAL A 129 -24.66 -3.55 17.39
N GLY A 130 -24.76 -2.50 18.20
CA GLY A 130 -25.82 -2.34 19.20
C GLY A 130 -27.16 -1.87 18.64
N ASP A 131 -27.14 -0.95 17.67
CA ASP A 131 -28.34 -0.31 17.11
C ASP A 131 -28.55 -0.59 15.62
N GLY A 132 -27.51 -1.05 14.92
CA GLY A 132 -27.60 -1.38 13.50
C GLY A 132 -28.50 -2.59 13.25
N ILE A 133 -29.35 -2.50 12.22
CA ILE A 133 -30.15 -3.64 11.78
C ILE A 133 -29.26 -4.51 10.89
N VAL A 134 -28.96 -5.73 11.35
CA VAL A 134 -28.15 -6.68 10.58
C VAL A 134 -28.80 -6.94 9.22
N ALA A 135 -28.10 -6.59 8.15
CA ALA A 135 -28.55 -6.67 6.76
C ALA A 135 -28.13 -7.98 6.08
N ASN A 136 -27.78 -9.00 6.85
CA ASN A 136 -27.20 -10.21 6.31
C ASN A 136 -28.27 -11.19 5.81
N SER A 137 -28.01 -11.69 4.60
CA SER A 137 -28.59 -12.88 3.97
C SER A 137 -30.01 -12.75 3.43
N GLY A 138 -30.14 -12.04 2.30
CA GLY A 138 -31.15 -12.32 1.30
C GLY A 138 -30.66 -11.90 -0.08
N GLY A 139 -30.90 -12.74 -1.10
CA GLY A 139 -30.62 -12.37 -2.49
C GLY A 139 -29.40 -13.04 -3.13
N ARG A 140 -28.57 -13.78 -2.40
CA ARG A 140 -27.55 -14.66 -2.99
C ARG A 140 -28.20 -15.90 -3.59
N TYR A 141 -27.65 -16.40 -4.69
CA TYR A 141 -27.92 -17.72 -5.24
C TYR A 141 -27.12 -18.76 -4.45
N GLU A 142 -27.83 -19.64 -3.75
CA GLU A 142 -27.24 -20.65 -2.86
C GLU A 142 -27.76 -22.08 -3.11
N ASP A 143 -28.65 -22.27 -4.09
CA ASP A 143 -29.35 -23.55 -4.32
C ASP A 143 -28.39 -24.74 -4.59
N ASP A 144 -27.22 -24.47 -5.17
CA ASP A 144 -26.22 -25.50 -5.50
C ASP A 144 -25.06 -25.56 -4.49
N VAL A 145 -25.11 -24.80 -3.39
CA VAL A 145 -24.02 -24.74 -2.39
C VAL A 145 -23.92 -26.05 -1.63
N ILE A 146 -22.72 -26.62 -1.62
CA ILE A 146 -22.40 -27.87 -0.92
C ILE A 146 -21.37 -27.70 0.19
N ALA A 147 -20.71 -26.54 0.29
CA ALA A 147 -19.90 -26.11 1.43
C ALA A 147 -19.94 -24.58 1.52
N LEU A 148 -20.15 -24.03 2.71
CA LEU A 148 -20.27 -22.58 2.93
C LEU A 148 -19.54 -22.15 4.20
N TYR A 149 -18.68 -21.14 4.08
CA TYR A 149 -17.95 -20.55 5.18
C TYR A 149 -18.08 -19.03 5.11
N GLU A 150 -18.84 -18.47 6.03
CA GLU A 150 -19.01 -17.02 6.20
C GLU A 150 -18.18 -16.48 7.38
N PHE A 151 -17.48 -17.36 8.10
CA PHE A 151 -16.58 -17.00 9.19
C PHE A 151 -17.21 -16.14 10.30
N LYS A 152 -18.49 -16.42 10.60
CA LYS A 152 -19.29 -15.72 11.63
C LYS A 152 -18.89 -16.04 13.08
N ALA A 153 -18.09 -17.08 13.31
CA ALA A 153 -17.77 -17.54 14.66
C ALA A 153 -16.91 -16.52 15.43
N GLY A 154 -15.99 -15.82 14.75
CA GLY A 154 -15.19 -14.72 15.31
C GLY A 154 -14.15 -15.11 16.37
N GLU A 155 -14.20 -16.32 16.93
CA GLU A 155 -13.22 -16.85 17.87
C GLU A 155 -13.08 -18.38 17.77
N GLY A 156 -12.05 -18.92 18.44
CA GLY A 156 -11.77 -20.36 18.48
C GLY A 156 -10.99 -20.89 17.27
N THR A 157 -10.88 -22.21 17.15
CA THR A 157 -10.05 -22.88 16.14
C THR A 157 -10.86 -23.64 15.09
N LEU A 158 -12.16 -23.36 14.97
CA LEU A 158 -13.06 -24.07 14.06
C LEU A 158 -13.90 -23.09 13.25
N ALA A 159 -13.77 -23.15 11.93
CA ALA A 159 -14.71 -22.51 11.00
C ALA A 159 -15.75 -23.55 10.54
N ASN A 160 -17.02 -23.30 10.87
CA ASN A 160 -18.11 -24.24 10.60
C ASN A 160 -18.58 -24.15 9.15
N ASP A 161 -18.86 -25.30 8.54
CA ASP A 161 -19.59 -25.38 7.27
C ASP A 161 -21.08 -25.15 7.51
N THR A 162 -21.61 -24.01 7.06
CA THR A 162 -23.00 -23.59 7.25
C THR A 162 -23.89 -23.88 6.05
N SER A 163 -23.43 -24.68 5.08
CA SER A 163 -24.21 -25.00 3.86
C SER A 163 -25.49 -25.80 4.13
N GLY A 164 -25.57 -26.48 5.28
CA GLY A 164 -26.68 -27.39 5.60
C GLY A 164 -26.61 -28.73 4.86
N VAL A 165 -25.50 -29.05 4.17
CA VAL A 165 -25.30 -30.32 3.46
C VAL A 165 -24.33 -31.22 4.25
N ASP A 166 -24.79 -32.40 4.64
CA ASP A 166 -24.00 -33.37 5.41
C ASP A 166 -23.11 -34.29 4.53
N PRO A 167 -21.94 -34.72 5.04
CA PRO A 167 -21.31 -34.26 6.27
C PRO A 167 -20.80 -32.82 6.13
N ALA A 168 -20.95 -32.03 7.19
CA ALA A 168 -20.40 -30.68 7.26
C ALA A 168 -18.86 -30.73 7.24
N ILE A 169 -18.22 -29.99 6.33
CA ILE A 169 -16.76 -29.95 6.21
C ILE A 169 -16.24 -28.85 7.14
N ASN A 170 -16.28 -29.05 8.45
CA ASN A 170 -15.74 -28.04 9.37
C ASN A 170 -14.22 -27.93 9.19
N LEU A 171 -13.72 -26.69 9.12
CA LEU A 171 -12.31 -26.40 8.89
C LEU A 171 -11.62 -26.13 10.23
N GLU A 172 -10.60 -26.93 10.54
CA GLU A 172 -9.74 -26.71 11.70
C GLU A 172 -8.66 -25.67 11.36
N LEU A 173 -8.60 -24.61 12.15
CA LEU A 173 -7.64 -23.51 12.01
C LEU A 173 -6.35 -23.86 12.76
N SER A 174 -5.20 -23.65 12.11
CA SER A 174 -3.88 -23.99 12.66
C SER A 174 -2.79 -23.04 12.15
N GLY A 175 -1.73 -22.86 12.94
CA GLY A 175 -0.65 -21.92 12.61
C GLY A 175 -1.07 -20.47 12.80
N ASN A 176 -0.48 -19.56 12.01
CA ASN A 176 -0.77 -18.14 12.04
C ASN A 176 -2.09 -17.84 11.29
N VAL A 177 -3.21 -18.07 11.98
CA VAL A 177 -4.56 -17.73 11.52
C VAL A 177 -5.26 -16.89 12.56
N GLU A 178 -5.82 -15.76 12.13
CA GLU A 178 -6.53 -14.81 12.99
C GLU A 178 -7.95 -14.58 12.48
N TRP A 179 -8.92 -14.46 13.38
CA TRP A 179 -10.25 -13.96 13.03
C TRP A 179 -10.17 -12.46 12.76
N VAL A 180 -10.85 -11.98 11.72
CA VAL A 180 -10.95 -10.54 11.44
C VAL A 180 -12.35 -10.04 11.76
N GLY A 181 -12.42 -8.79 12.25
CA GLY A 181 -13.68 -8.12 12.50
C GLY A 181 -14.48 -7.90 11.21
N GLY A 182 -15.82 -7.88 11.28
CA GLY A 182 -16.71 -7.85 10.11
C GLY A 182 -16.84 -9.20 9.37
N TRP A 183 -16.52 -10.28 10.08
CA TRP A 183 -16.44 -11.67 9.62
C TRP A 183 -15.28 -11.96 8.65
N GLY A 184 -14.56 -13.05 8.92
CA GLY A 184 -13.46 -13.52 8.08
C GLY A 184 -12.33 -14.16 8.88
N ILE A 185 -11.37 -14.71 8.16
CA ILE A 185 -10.11 -15.23 8.71
C ILE A 185 -8.93 -14.72 7.88
N LYS A 186 -7.82 -14.41 8.54
CA LYS A 186 -6.56 -13.97 7.94
C LYS A 186 -5.49 -15.04 8.11
N PHE A 187 -4.71 -15.29 7.06
CA PHE A 187 -3.58 -16.21 7.05
C PHE A 187 -2.27 -15.42 6.98
N GLY A 188 -1.28 -15.82 7.76
CA GLY A 188 0.04 -15.21 7.75
C GLY A 188 1.19 -16.21 7.77
N ALA A 189 2.40 -15.70 7.55
CA ALA A 189 3.63 -16.47 7.63
C ALA A 189 3.93 -16.99 9.04
N SER A 190 4.70 -18.08 9.10
CA SER A 190 5.21 -18.61 10.37
C SER A 190 6.05 -17.56 11.08
N TYR A 191 5.85 -17.40 12.39
CA TYR A 191 6.63 -16.50 13.22
C TYR A 191 7.08 -17.21 14.50
N ILE A 192 8.05 -16.61 15.20
CA ILE A 192 8.37 -17.00 16.56
C ILE A 192 7.54 -16.10 17.45
N ASP A 193 6.64 -16.71 18.21
CA ASP A 193 5.92 -16.01 19.25
C ASP A 193 6.95 -15.61 20.32
N GLU A 194 7.21 -14.30 20.43
CA GLU A 194 8.30 -13.76 21.25
C GLU A 194 8.09 -14.04 22.75
N GLU A 195 6.85 -14.30 23.15
CA GLU A 195 6.47 -14.53 24.54
C GLU A 195 6.66 -15.98 24.95
N THR A 196 6.12 -16.90 24.16
CA THR A 196 6.18 -18.34 24.42
C THR A 196 7.48 -18.95 23.90
N ASN A 197 8.23 -18.20 23.09
CA ASN A 197 9.38 -18.66 22.32
C ASN A 197 9.07 -19.94 21.53
N THR A 198 7.81 -20.08 21.09
CA THR A 198 7.37 -21.21 20.27
C THR A 198 7.22 -20.77 18.82
N ARG A 199 7.49 -21.71 17.92
CA ARG A 199 7.29 -21.48 16.50
C ARG A 199 5.83 -21.69 16.16
N VAL A 200 5.14 -20.63 15.78
CA VAL A 200 3.82 -20.70 15.17
C VAL A 200 4.03 -20.98 13.68
N GLY A 201 3.41 -22.04 13.16
CA GLY A 201 3.52 -22.43 11.76
C GLY A 201 2.81 -21.44 10.81
N ASN A 202 2.99 -21.64 9.51
CA ASN A 202 2.20 -20.93 8.50
C ASN A 202 0.70 -21.13 8.76
N GLY A 203 -0.10 -20.09 8.52
CA GLY A 203 -1.55 -20.18 8.64
C GLY A 203 -2.14 -21.25 7.70
N LYS A 204 -3.13 -21.99 8.20
CA LYS A 204 -3.87 -22.98 7.42
C LYS A 204 -5.24 -23.29 8.05
N ALA A 205 -6.26 -23.41 7.22
CA ALA A 205 -7.57 -23.95 7.60
C ALA A 205 -7.83 -25.24 6.81
N GLN A 206 -8.15 -26.35 7.48
CA GLN A 206 -8.23 -27.65 6.83
C GLN A 206 -9.43 -28.47 7.29
N GLY A 207 -10.18 -29.02 6.33
CA GLY A 207 -11.23 -30.00 6.57
C GLY A 207 -10.68 -31.42 6.73
N LYS A 208 -11.43 -32.29 7.40
CA LYS A 208 -11.10 -33.73 7.42
C LYS A 208 -11.26 -34.33 6.04
N THR A 209 -10.42 -35.30 5.69
CA THR A 209 -10.51 -36.02 4.41
C THR A 209 -11.83 -36.77 4.26
N GLU A 210 -12.32 -37.39 5.34
CA GLU A 210 -13.61 -38.09 5.37
C GLU A 210 -14.78 -37.16 5.04
N ASP A 211 -14.84 -35.99 5.67
CA ASP A 211 -15.91 -35.01 5.43
C ASP A 211 -15.76 -34.38 4.04
N SER A 212 -14.52 -34.08 3.62
CA SER A 212 -14.20 -33.48 2.31
C SER A 212 -14.57 -34.39 1.13
N LYS A 213 -14.74 -35.70 1.36
CA LYS A 213 -15.24 -36.65 0.36
C LYS A 213 -16.58 -36.21 -0.25
N LYS A 214 -17.41 -35.47 0.51
CA LYS A 214 -18.65 -34.85 0.00
C LYS A 214 -18.42 -34.09 -1.31
N LEU A 215 -17.34 -33.32 -1.39
CA LEU A 215 -17.01 -32.55 -2.61
C LEU A 215 -16.78 -33.47 -3.80
N TYR A 216 -16.07 -34.58 -3.60
CA TYR A 216 -15.88 -35.58 -4.65
C TYR A 216 -17.21 -36.17 -5.11
N ASP A 217 -18.07 -36.61 -4.20
CA ASP A 217 -19.34 -37.29 -4.53
C ASP A 217 -20.31 -36.37 -5.30
N GLU A 218 -20.52 -35.15 -4.79
CA GLU A 218 -21.46 -34.19 -5.37
C GLU A 218 -20.97 -33.62 -6.72
N ILE A 219 -19.70 -33.18 -6.79
CA ILE A 219 -19.14 -32.57 -8.01
C ILE A 219 -18.97 -33.60 -9.13
N ARG A 220 -18.59 -34.84 -8.81
CA ARG A 220 -18.55 -35.91 -9.82
C ARG A 220 -19.93 -36.22 -10.39
N GLY A 221 -20.97 -36.15 -9.56
CA GLY A 221 -22.35 -36.40 -9.94
C GLY A 221 -22.85 -35.45 -11.02
N THR A 222 -22.44 -34.18 -10.97
CA THR A 222 -22.81 -33.14 -11.95
C THR A 222 -21.78 -32.95 -13.05
N SER A 223 -20.52 -33.32 -12.80
CA SER A 223 -19.35 -33.01 -13.65
C SER A 223 -19.19 -31.51 -13.93
N GLN A 224 -19.62 -30.68 -12.97
CA GLN A 224 -19.55 -29.23 -12.98
C GLN A 224 -19.38 -28.75 -11.53
N TYR A 225 -18.78 -27.59 -11.32
CA TYR A 225 -18.72 -26.97 -9.99
C TYR A 225 -18.31 -25.50 -10.10
N SER A 226 -18.46 -24.77 -8.99
CA SER A 226 -17.88 -23.44 -8.83
C SER A 226 -17.23 -23.29 -7.47
N ILE A 227 -16.10 -22.58 -7.45
CA ILE A 227 -15.49 -22.04 -6.24
C ILE A 227 -15.81 -20.55 -6.25
N GLU A 228 -16.49 -20.07 -5.23
CA GLU A 228 -16.79 -18.65 -5.04
C GLU A 228 -16.12 -18.19 -3.76
N ALA A 229 -15.29 -17.15 -3.82
CA ALA A 229 -14.58 -16.63 -2.67
C ALA A 229 -14.58 -15.09 -2.66
N TRP A 230 -14.60 -14.53 -1.46
CA TRP A 230 -14.29 -13.12 -1.22
C TRP A 230 -12.95 -13.02 -0.52
N VAL A 231 -11.96 -12.48 -1.22
CA VAL A 231 -10.55 -12.49 -0.82
C VAL A 231 -9.99 -11.08 -0.72
N VAL A 232 -9.06 -10.87 0.20
CA VAL A 232 -8.17 -9.71 0.26
C VAL A 232 -6.74 -10.24 0.27
N PRO A 233 -6.07 -10.36 -0.88
CA PRO A 233 -4.64 -10.69 -0.92
C PRO A 233 -3.83 -9.69 -0.08
N ALA A 234 -2.87 -10.16 0.71
CA ALA A 234 -2.03 -9.27 1.51
C ALA A 234 -1.13 -8.36 0.66
N ASN A 235 -0.76 -8.84 -0.54
CA ASN A 235 0.03 -8.13 -1.53
C ASN A 235 -0.11 -8.82 -2.91
N VAL A 236 0.49 -8.23 -3.93
CA VAL A 236 0.50 -8.69 -5.33
C VAL A 236 1.84 -9.30 -5.76
N THR A 237 2.66 -9.73 -4.79
CA THR A 237 4.02 -10.26 -5.00
C THR A 237 4.17 -11.74 -4.62
N GLN A 238 3.10 -12.37 -4.16
CA GLN A 238 3.07 -13.79 -3.81
C GLN A 238 3.10 -14.67 -5.06
N GLU A 239 3.86 -15.76 -5.05
CA GLU A 239 3.98 -16.71 -6.16
C GLU A 239 3.53 -18.10 -5.72
N ASP A 240 2.86 -18.84 -6.61
CA ASP A 240 2.39 -20.22 -6.39
C ASP A 240 1.58 -20.46 -5.09
N SER A 241 0.89 -19.42 -4.60
CA SER A 241 0.33 -19.36 -3.25
C SER A 241 -1.15 -19.82 -3.21
N ARG A 242 -1.50 -20.80 -2.35
CA ARG A 242 -2.81 -21.48 -2.37
C ARG A 242 -3.90 -20.73 -1.60
N ILE A 243 -4.88 -20.16 -2.31
CA ILE A 243 -6.05 -19.54 -1.68
C ILE A 243 -7.03 -20.64 -1.21
N VAL A 244 -7.42 -21.53 -2.13
CA VAL A 244 -8.35 -22.65 -1.88
C VAL A 244 -7.85 -23.88 -2.64
N SER A 245 -7.73 -25.02 -1.97
CA SER A 245 -7.28 -26.26 -2.60
C SER A 245 -8.11 -27.47 -2.14
N TYR A 246 -8.40 -28.38 -3.06
CA TYR A 246 -8.89 -29.71 -2.74
C TYR A 246 -7.85 -30.74 -3.20
N SER A 247 -6.94 -31.07 -2.30
CA SER A 247 -5.67 -31.70 -2.62
C SER A 247 -5.17 -32.67 -1.55
N GLY A 248 -4.21 -33.51 -1.96
CA GLY A 248 -3.36 -34.29 -1.07
C GLY A 248 -1.96 -33.70 -0.93
N SER A 249 -1.48 -32.97 -1.95
CA SER A 249 -0.24 -32.18 -1.95
C SER A 249 -0.25 -31.18 -3.11
N ALA A 250 0.76 -30.29 -3.16
CA ALA A 250 0.90 -29.30 -4.23
C ALA A 250 0.89 -29.91 -5.65
N SER A 251 1.48 -31.10 -5.80
CA SER A 251 1.54 -31.82 -7.08
C SER A 251 0.41 -32.84 -7.30
N SER A 252 -0.50 -33.00 -6.33
CA SER A 252 -1.54 -34.01 -6.33
C SER A 252 -2.85 -33.40 -5.82
N ARG A 253 -3.65 -32.89 -6.75
CA ARG A 253 -4.86 -32.11 -6.47
C ARG A 253 -6.01 -32.46 -7.40
N ASN A 254 -7.23 -32.26 -6.93
CA ASN A 254 -8.43 -32.27 -7.77
C ASN A 254 -8.65 -30.89 -8.38
N PHE A 255 -8.61 -29.85 -7.54
CA PHE A 255 -8.60 -28.46 -7.97
C PHE A 255 -7.74 -27.59 -7.04
N ALA A 256 -7.31 -26.43 -7.52
CA ALA A 256 -6.78 -25.36 -6.70
C ALA A 256 -7.04 -23.99 -7.34
N LEU A 257 -7.41 -23.01 -6.51
CA LEU A 257 -7.39 -21.59 -6.82
C LEU A 257 -6.17 -20.99 -6.10
N GLN A 258 -5.24 -20.42 -6.85
CA GLN A 258 -4.01 -19.84 -6.33
C GLN A 258 -3.79 -18.41 -6.83
N GLN A 259 -2.81 -17.76 -6.24
CA GLN A 259 -2.24 -16.49 -6.68
C GLN A 259 -0.83 -16.69 -7.22
N THR A 260 -0.54 -16.07 -8.36
CA THR A 260 0.82 -15.81 -8.84
C THR A 260 0.93 -14.35 -9.26
N LEU A 261 1.69 -13.57 -8.52
CA LEU A 261 1.82 -12.12 -8.65
C LEU A 261 0.43 -11.44 -8.72
N TYR A 262 0.10 -10.88 -9.89
CA TYR A 262 -1.15 -10.19 -10.20
C TYR A 262 -2.23 -11.10 -10.80
N ASN A 263 -2.01 -12.41 -10.81
CA ASN A 263 -2.90 -13.37 -11.46
C ASN A 263 -3.61 -14.28 -10.48
N TYR A 264 -4.84 -14.62 -10.83
CA TYR A 264 -5.51 -15.79 -10.31
C TYR A 264 -5.24 -16.97 -11.23
N ASP A 265 -4.80 -18.10 -10.66
CA ASP A 265 -4.62 -19.33 -11.41
C ASP A 265 -5.55 -20.43 -10.91
N PHE A 266 -6.26 -21.05 -11.84
CA PHE A 266 -7.24 -22.08 -11.57
C PHE A 266 -6.84 -23.43 -12.18
N TYR A 267 -6.58 -24.39 -11.30
CA TYR A 267 -6.30 -25.77 -11.65
C TYR A 267 -7.54 -26.64 -11.48
N ASN A 268 -7.74 -27.53 -12.44
CA ASN A 268 -8.71 -28.62 -12.38
C ASN A 268 -8.12 -29.86 -13.06
N THR A 269 -8.17 -31.01 -12.39
CA THR A 269 -7.56 -32.25 -12.89
C THR A 269 -8.58 -33.10 -13.66
N THR A 270 -8.38 -33.25 -14.98
CA THR A 270 -9.17 -34.16 -15.83
C THR A 270 -8.38 -35.37 -16.36
N ASN A 271 -7.06 -35.23 -16.55
CA ASN A 271 -6.22 -36.21 -17.28
C ASN A 271 -4.70 -35.97 -17.10
N ASP A 272 -4.22 -35.85 -15.85
CA ASP A 272 -2.80 -35.67 -15.45
C ASP A 272 -2.11 -34.38 -15.93
N PHE A 273 -2.87 -33.38 -16.40
CA PHE A 273 -2.31 -32.07 -16.75
C PHE A 273 -2.23 -31.16 -15.52
N ASN A 274 -1.06 -30.55 -15.36
CA ASN A 274 -0.73 -29.67 -14.24
C ASN A 274 -0.72 -28.19 -14.67
N GLU A 275 -1.49 -27.84 -15.70
CA GLU A 275 -1.53 -26.51 -16.32
C GLU A 275 -2.73 -25.71 -15.77
N ALA A 276 -2.52 -24.45 -15.42
CA ALA A 276 -3.55 -23.57 -14.87
C ALA A 276 -4.28 -22.83 -15.99
N LEU A 277 -5.53 -22.43 -15.73
CA LEU A 277 -6.12 -21.29 -16.42
C LEU A 277 -5.73 -20.07 -15.59
N SER A 278 -4.96 -19.16 -16.17
CA SER A 278 -4.45 -17.96 -15.50
C SER A 278 -5.05 -16.72 -16.14
N THR A 279 -5.30 -15.69 -15.34
CA THR A 279 -5.59 -14.35 -15.89
C THR A 279 -4.36 -13.80 -16.61
N ALA A 280 -4.55 -12.99 -17.64
CA ALA A 280 -3.44 -12.37 -18.37
C ALA A 280 -2.61 -11.40 -17.52
N ASP A 281 -1.27 -11.54 -17.56
CA ASP A 281 -0.32 -10.70 -16.80
C ASP A 281 -0.55 -9.19 -16.97
N ALA A 282 -0.84 -8.76 -18.20
CA ALA A 282 -0.98 -7.34 -18.54
C ALA A 282 -2.26 -6.70 -18.00
N ASP A 283 -3.23 -7.50 -17.56
CA ASP A 283 -4.50 -7.00 -17.02
C ASP A 283 -4.43 -6.70 -15.53
N GLU A 284 -3.39 -7.19 -14.84
CA GLU A 284 -3.16 -7.00 -13.39
C GLU A 284 -4.44 -7.22 -12.55
N ARG A 285 -5.17 -8.30 -12.81
CA ARG A 285 -6.54 -8.49 -12.30
C ARG A 285 -6.60 -8.62 -10.77
N LEU A 286 -5.65 -9.35 -10.18
CA LEU A 286 -5.55 -9.52 -8.73
C LEU A 286 -4.96 -8.27 -8.11
N GLN A 287 -5.62 -7.76 -7.08
CA GLN A 287 -5.27 -6.54 -6.37
C GLN A 287 -5.26 -6.80 -4.86
N ALA A 288 -4.47 -6.05 -4.11
CA ALA A 288 -4.44 -6.12 -2.64
C ALA A 288 -5.63 -5.37 -2.00
N SER A 289 -6.84 -5.69 -2.46
CA SER A 289 -8.12 -5.12 -2.00
C SER A 289 -9.19 -6.23 -1.99
N LEU A 290 -10.37 -5.96 -1.40
CA LEU A 290 -11.45 -6.94 -1.38
C LEU A 290 -11.97 -7.23 -2.78
N GLN A 291 -11.83 -8.48 -3.21
CA GLN A 291 -12.27 -8.94 -4.52
C GLN A 291 -13.18 -10.16 -4.41
N HIS A 292 -14.20 -10.19 -5.26
CA HIS A 292 -15.03 -11.37 -5.48
C HIS A 292 -14.44 -12.19 -6.62
N VAL A 293 -14.05 -13.43 -6.33
CA VAL A 293 -13.40 -14.31 -7.30
C VAL A 293 -14.24 -15.56 -7.44
N VAL A 294 -14.60 -15.89 -8.68
CA VAL A 294 -15.33 -17.12 -8.99
C VAL A 294 -14.56 -17.91 -10.03
N ALA A 295 -14.30 -19.18 -9.72
CA ALA A 295 -13.75 -20.15 -10.66
C ALA A 295 -14.82 -21.20 -10.96
N THR A 296 -15.25 -21.30 -12.22
CA THR A 296 -16.27 -22.28 -12.63
C THR A 296 -15.66 -23.33 -13.53
N TYR A 297 -16.11 -24.57 -13.40
CA TYR A 297 -15.75 -25.66 -14.30
C TYR A 297 -16.99 -26.41 -14.79
N SER A 298 -16.99 -26.79 -16.07
CA SER A 298 -17.95 -27.75 -16.62
C SER A 298 -17.30 -28.67 -17.64
N ALA A 299 -17.69 -29.95 -17.63
CA ALA A 299 -17.23 -30.94 -18.61
C ALA A 299 -17.56 -30.60 -20.08
N THR A 300 -18.39 -29.59 -20.34
CA THR A 300 -18.68 -29.11 -21.71
C THR A 300 -18.07 -27.76 -22.05
N GLN A 301 -17.74 -26.93 -21.05
CA GLN A 301 -17.30 -25.53 -21.26
C GLN A 301 -15.89 -25.25 -20.74
N GLY A 302 -15.28 -26.15 -19.98
CA GLY A 302 -13.94 -25.99 -19.42
C GLY A 302 -13.94 -25.11 -18.19
N ARG A 303 -12.76 -24.58 -17.85
CA ARG A 303 -12.57 -23.65 -16.75
C ARG A 303 -12.90 -22.23 -17.20
N LYS A 304 -13.38 -21.41 -16.27
CA LYS A 304 -13.53 -19.97 -16.42
C LYS A 304 -13.22 -19.27 -15.11
N LEU A 305 -12.68 -18.06 -15.21
CA LEU A 305 -12.42 -17.16 -14.09
C LEU A 305 -13.30 -15.90 -14.20
N TYR A 306 -13.78 -15.43 -13.07
CA TYR A 306 -14.52 -14.20 -12.94
C TYR A 306 -13.95 -13.41 -11.77
N VAL A 307 -13.76 -12.10 -11.96
CA VAL A 307 -13.30 -11.17 -10.93
C VAL A 307 -14.29 -10.02 -10.82
N ASN A 308 -14.75 -9.73 -9.61
CA ASN A 308 -15.73 -8.68 -9.30
C ASN A 308 -17.01 -8.80 -10.15
N GLY A 309 -17.51 -10.03 -10.27
CA GLY A 309 -18.72 -10.32 -11.03
C GLY A 309 -18.56 -10.32 -12.55
N VAL A 310 -17.35 -10.17 -13.11
CA VAL A 310 -17.10 -10.05 -14.55
C VAL A 310 -16.25 -11.21 -15.06
N TYR A 311 -16.65 -11.84 -16.17
CA TYR A 311 -15.86 -12.89 -16.85
C TYR A 311 -14.54 -12.31 -17.38
N THR A 312 -13.43 -12.98 -17.12
CA THR A 312 -12.10 -12.47 -17.51
C THR A 312 -11.75 -12.71 -18.98
N GLU A 313 -12.50 -13.58 -19.67
CA GLU A 313 -12.32 -13.92 -21.09
C GLU A 313 -10.97 -14.61 -21.44
N ASP A 314 -10.19 -15.01 -20.43
CA ASP A 314 -8.94 -15.75 -20.65
C ASP A 314 -9.20 -17.12 -21.28
N GLU A 315 -8.35 -17.51 -22.24
CA GLU A 315 -8.47 -18.74 -23.00
C GLU A 315 -7.99 -19.95 -22.17
N ASP A 316 -8.86 -20.95 -22.01
CA ASP A 316 -8.47 -22.23 -21.41
C ASP A 316 -7.72 -23.10 -22.42
N SER A 317 -6.42 -23.24 -22.22
CA SER A 317 -5.55 -24.10 -23.05
C SER A 317 -5.86 -25.60 -22.89
N VAL A 318 -6.60 -25.98 -21.84
CA VAL A 318 -6.93 -27.37 -21.52
C VAL A 318 -8.36 -27.68 -21.97
N ALA A 319 -8.50 -28.73 -22.78
CA ALA A 319 -9.81 -29.16 -23.25
C ALA A 319 -10.69 -29.68 -22.09
N PRO A 320 -12.00 -29.38 -22.09
CA PRO A 320 -12.92 -29.86 -21.05
C PRO A 320 -13.05 -31.39 -21.07
N GLY A 321 -13.31 -31.97 -19.90
CA GLY A 321 -13.42 -33.41 -19.73
C GLY A 321 -14.23 -33.86 -18.52
N LEU A 322 -14.38 -35.18 -18.38
CA LEU A 322 -15.00 -35.77 -17.20
C LEU A 322 -14.00 -35.82 -16.04
N LEU A 323 -14.51 -35.68 -14.81
CA LEU A 323 -13.72 -35.67 -13.57
C LEU A 323 -13.39 -37.09 -13.04
N ASN A 324 -13.18 -38.05 -13.94
CA ASN A 324 -13.00 -39.46 -13.55
C ASN A 324 -11.70 -39.72 -12.78
N GLY A 325 -10.68 -38.86 -12.94
CA GLY A 325 -9.38 -38.99 -12.28
C GLY A 325 -9.31 -38.35 -10.90
N TRP A 326 -10.40 -37.77 -10.40
CA TRP A 326 -10.41 -37.15 -9.08
C TRP A 326 -10.20 -38.19 -7.97
N ASN A 327 -9.48 -37.78 -6.92
CA ASN A 327 -9.21 -38.61 -5.77
C ASN A 327 -10.17 -38.23 -4.63
N GLU A 328 -10.89 -39.21 -4.09
CA GLU A 328 -11.86 -39.01 -3.01
C GLU A 328 -11.24 -38.82 -1.62
N SER A 329 -9.94 -39.11 -1.47
CA SER A 329 -9.22 -39.08 -0.17
C SER A 329 -8.51 -37.75 0.11
N PHE A 330 -8.73 -36.71 -0.69
CA PHE A 330 -8.14 -35.38 -0.50
C PHE A 330 -8.90 -34.56 0.55
N ALA A 331 -8.28 -33.49 1.04
CA ALA A 331 -8.86 -32.57 2.01
C ALA A 331 -9.09 -31.20 1.37
N LEU A 332 -10.16 -30.51 1.79
CA LEU A 332 -10.32 -29.07 1.50
C LEU A 332 -9.37 -28.28 2.42
N VAL A 333 -8.55 -27.41 1.83
CA VAL A 333 -7.54 -26.59 2.52
C VAL A 333 -7.63 -25.15 2.04
N LEU A 334 -7.58 -24.20 2.97
CA LEU A 334 -7.57 -22.76 2.69
C LEU A 334 -6.29 -22.10 3.21
N GLY A 335 -5.81 -21.10 2.47
CA GLY A 335 -4.65 -20.29 2.79
C GLY A 335 -3.31 -21.02 2.73
N ASN A 336 -3.31 -22.31 2.37
CA ASN A 336 -2.10 -23.13 2.28
C ASN A 336 -2.36 -24.45 1.52
N GLU A 337 -1.34 -25.29 1.46
CA GLU A 337 -1.41 -26.70 1.06
C GLU A 337 -1.45 -27.64 2.29
N THR A 338 -1.81 -28.91 2.10
CA THR A 338 -1.86 -29.92 3.17
C THR A 338 -0.57 -30.02 3.97
N ASP A 339 0.59 -29.82 3.34
CA ASP A 339 1.92 -29.87 3.94
C ASP A 339 2.40 -28.55 4.55
N GLY A 340 1.68 -27.45 4.32
CA GLY A 340 1.97 -26.11 4.87
C GLY A 340 3.01 -25.29 4.09
N ASN A 341 3.41 -25.71 2.89
CA ASN A 341 4.51 -25.10 2.14
C ASN A 341 4.11 -24.07 1.07
N GLU A 342 2.84 -24.03 0.65
CA GLU A 342 2.33 -23.11 -0.38
C GLU A 342 1.41 -22.06 0.23
N LEU A 343 1.95 -21.34 1.23
CA LEU A 343 1.22 -20.33 1.99
C LEU A 343 0.67 -19.24 1.08
N TRP A 344 -0.61 -18.92 1.26
CA TRP A 344 -1.18 -17.66 0.82
C TRP A 344 -1.45 -16.75 2.01
N GLU A 345 -0.89 -15.55 1.95
CA GLU A 345 -1.10 -14.48 2.92
C GLU A 345 -2.22 -13.55 2.44
N GLY A 346 -3.22 -13.38 3.29
CA GLY A 346 -4.40 -12.59 2.96
C GLY A 346 -5.58 -12.94 3.85
N THR A 347 -6.73 -12.34 3.55
CA THR A 347 -7.98 -12.51 4.30
C THR A 347 -9.05 -13.15 3.42
N LEU A 348 -9.72 -14.18 3.94
CA LEU A 348 -10.93 -14.75 3.38
C LEU A 348 -12.14 -14.24 4.18
N ARG A 349 -13.03 -13.50 3.51
CA ARG A 349 -14.31 -13.04 4.07
C ARG A 349 -15.42 -14.07 3.88
N MET A 350 -15.35 -14.86 2.82
CA MET A 350 -16.30 -15.95 2.54
C MET A 350 -15.73 -16.95 1.54
N LEU A 351 -16.16 -18.20 1.65
CA LEU A 351 -15.98 -19.25 0.66
C LEU A 351 -17.30 -20.03 0.49
N ALA A 352 -17.73 -20.24 -0.76
CA ALA A 352 -18.73 -21.23 -1.13
C ALA A 352 -18.19 -22.17 -2.21
N ILE A 353 -18.53 -23.45 -2.08
CA ILE A 353 -18.35 -24.44 -3.15
C ILE A 353 -19.73 -24.85 -3.63
N HIS A 354 -19.96 -24.70 -4.93
CA HIS A 354 -21.22 -25.05 -5.58
C HIS A 354 -21.04 -26.35 -6.38
N SER A 355 -22.04 -27.23 -6.34
CA SER A 355 -22.09 -28.48 -7.12
C SER A 355 -22.35 -28.26 -8.62
N ARG A 356 -22.51 -27.01 -9.07
CA ARG A 356 -22.70 -26.64 -10.48
C ARG A 356 -21.85 -25.45 -10.88
N ALA A 357 -21.64 -25.30 -12.18
CA ALA A 357 -21.07 -24.09 -12.76
C ALA A 357 -22.10 -22.96 -12.67
N LEU A 358 -21.76 -21.89 -11.95
CA LEU A 358 -22.60 -20.70 -11.84
C LEU A 358 -22.68 -19.99 -13.20
N THR A 359 -23.85 -19.46 -13.50
CA THR A 359 -24.08 -18.59 -14.66
C THR A 359 -23.59 -17.17 -14.36
N GLN A 360 -23.33 -16.39 -15.41
CA GLN A 360 -22.93 -14.99 -15.28
C GLN A 360 -23.95 -14.18 -14.47
N GLU A 361 -25.25 -14.44 -14.66
CA GLU A 361 -26.33 -13.75 -13.94
C GLU A 361 -26.30 -14.08 -12.44
N GLN A 362 -26.08 -15.35 -12.08
CA GLN A 362 -25.93 -15.78 -10.68
C GLN A 362 -24.67 -15.20 -10.03
N ILE A 363 -23.56 -15.15 -10.77
CA ILE A 363 -22.30 -14.56 -10.30
C ILE A 363 -22.49 -13.07 -10.02
N THR A 364 -23.12 -12.33 -10.94
CA THR A 364 -23.43 -10.89 -10.75
C THR A 364 -24.40 -10.68 -9.58
N GLN A 365 -25.41 -11.54 -9.43
CA GLN A 365 -26.33 -11.50 -8.29
C GLN A 365 -25.58 -11.68 -6.95
N ASN A 366 -24.68 -12.65 -6.88
CA ASN A 366 -23.88 -12.89 -5.68
C ASN A 366 -22.87 -11.78 -5.41
N TYR A 367 -22.26 -11.22 -6.45
CA TYR A 367 -21.36 -10.07 -6.35
C TYR A 367 -22.08 -8.86 -5.74
N ASN A 368 -23.24 -8.51 -6.29
CA ASN A 368 -24.05 -7.37 -5.83
C ASN A 368 -24.57 -7.55 -4.40
N SER A 369 -24.78 -8.80 -3.98
CA SER A 369 -25.17 -9.09 -2.58
C SER A 369 -24.04 -8.80 -1.59
N GLY A 370 -22.78 -8.80 -2.05
CA GLY A 370 -21.61 -8.57 -1.21
C GLY A 370 -21.32 -9.69 -0.20
N VAL A 371 -20.49 -9.35 0.78
CA VAL A 371 -20.04 -10.21 1.89
C VAL A 371 -19.80 -9.39 3.14
N GLY A 372 -19.60 -10.06 4.27
CA GLY A 372 -19.21 -9.46 5.55
C GLY A 372 -20.42 -9.05 6.36
N GLU A 373 -20.16 -8.57 7.57
CA GLU A 373 -21.21 -8.12 8.47
C GLU A 373 -21.68 -6.71 8.10
N LYS A 374 -22.85 -6.61 7.47
CA LYS A 374 -23.48 -5.33 7.11
C LYS A 374 -24.59 -4.95 8.08
N PHE A 375 -24.70 -3.65 8.35
CA PHE A 375 -25.69 -3.04 9.22
C PHE A 375 -26.40 -1.91 8.48
N TYR A 376 -27.71 -1.82 8.65
CA TYR A 376 -28.47 -0.62 8.30
C TYR A 376 -28.53 0.31 9.52
N MET A 377 -27.96 1.50 9.35
CA MET A 377 -27.84 2.52 10.38
C MET A 377 -28.84 3.64 10.10
N LEU A 378 -29.77 3.91 11.02
CA LEU A 378 -30.82 4.91 10.87
C LEU A 378 -30.61 6.08 11.84
N PHE A 379 -29.86 7.09 11.43
CA PHE A 379 -29.58 8.26 12.25
C PHE A 379 -30.82 9.15 12.37
N GLY A 380 -31.41 9.22 13.56
CA GLY A 380 -32.64 9.99 13.79
C GLY A 380 -32.44 11.49 13.57
N VAL A 381 -33.29 12.08 12.75
CA VAL A 381 -33.26 13.52 12.41
C VAL A 381 -34.62 14.21 12.56
N SER A 382 -35.69 13.53 12.99
CA SER A 382 -37.02 14.15 13.19
C SER A 382 -36.97 15.44 14.00
N HIS A 383 -36.15 15.54 15.06
CA HIS A 383 -35.99 16.77 15.86
C HIS A 383 -35.40 17.98 15.09
N LEU A 384 -34.90 17.74 13.88
CA LEU A 384 -34.32 18.74 12.98
C LEU A 384 -35.26 19.09 11.81
N VAL A 385 -36.07 18.13 11.35
CA VAL A 385 -36.87 18.24 10.11
C VAL A 385 -38.38 18.28 10.34
N ASP A 386 -38.87 17.73 11.45
CA ASP A 386 -40.29 17.72 11.82
C ASP A 386 -40.54 18.71 12.98
N THR A 387 -41.37 19.71 12.74
CA THR A 387 -41.78 20.69 13.76
C THR A 387 -43.05 20.30 14.52
N ASP A 388 -43.80 19.33 14.01
CA ASP A 388 -45.11 18.94 14.52
C ASP A 388 -45.01 17.83 15.58
N ASP A 389 -44.07 16.89 15.44
CA ASP A 389 -43.74 15.88 16.48
C ASP A 389 -42.21 15.59 16.59
N PRO A 390 -41.40 16.57 17.06
CA PRO A 390 -39.94 16.43 17.10
C PRO A 390 -39.43 15.36 18.09
N ASP A 391 -40.31 14.85 18.97
CA ASP A 391 -39.96 13.88 20.01
C ASP A 391 -40.21 12.42 19.57
N THR A 392 -40.88 12.20 18.42
CA THR A 392 -41.00 10.88 17.78
C THR A 392 -40.02 10.77 16.62
N ALA A 393 -39.10 9.80 16.71
CA ALA A 393 -38.15 9.55 15.63
C ALA A 393 -38.77 8.66 14.58
N ASP A 394 -39.27 9.29 13.51
CA ASP A 394 -39.79 8.62 12.33
C ASP A 394 -39.03 9.00 11.05
N ASP A 395 -38.14 10.00 11.10
CA ASP A 395 -37.30 10.46 9.98
C ASP A 395 -35.82 10.24 10.28
N PHE A 396 -35.15 9.66 9.29
CA PHE A 396 -33.80 9.14 9.44
C PHE A 396 -32.94 9.45 8.23
N ILE A 397 -31.65 9.66 8.50
CA ILE A 397 -30.62 9.46 7.49
C ILE A 397 -30.14 8.02 7.61
N PHE A 398 -30.38 7.24 6.58
CA PHE A 398 -29.98 5.85 6.48
C PHE A 398 -28.60 5.73 5.85
N PHE A 399 -27.82 4.78 6.36
CA PHE A 399 -26.62 4.25 5.74
C PHE A 399 -26.61 2.72 5.74
N GLU A 400 -26.01 2.13 4.71
CA GLU A 400 -25.40 0.81 4.84
C GLU A 400 -24.00 0.99 5.42
N ALA A 401 -23.72 0.32 6.54
CA ALA A 401 -22.45 0.39 7.25
C ALA A 401 -21.87 -1.00 7.47
N SER A 402 -20.55 -1.13 7.39
CA SER A 402 -19.85 -2.38 7.70
C SER A 402 -18.44 -2.08 8.19
N GLN A 403 -17.84 -3.00 8.95
CA GLN A 403 -16.43 -2.92 9.25
C GLN A 403 -15.61 -3.29 8.01
N PHE A 404 -14.90 -2.30 7.45
CA PHE A 404 -14.19 -2.45 6.17
C PHE A 404 -12.92 -3.28 6.33
N ASP A 405 -12.15 -2.97 7.38
CA ASP A 405 -10.97 -3.69 7.83
C ASP A 405 -10.83 -3.58 9.36
N SER A 406 -9.69 -4.00 9.91
CA SER A 406 -9.45 -3.95 11.37
C SER A 406 -9.34 -2.52 11.94
N PHE A 407 -9.34 -1.48 11.10
CA PHE A 407 -9.06 -0.09 11.48
C PHE A 407 -10.10 0.91 10.95
N SER A 408 -11.14 0.46 10.27
CA SER A 408 -12.09 1.37 9.62
C SER A 408 -13.46 0.76 9.33
N TYR A 409 -14.42 1.66 9.14
CA TYR A 409 -15.78 1.37 8.71
C TYR A 409 -16.03 1.94 7.32
N LEU A 410 -16.83 1.24 6.52
CA LEU A 410 -17.38 1.74 5.27
C LEU A 410 -18.83 2.16 5.51
N PHE A 411 -19.15 3.42 5.19
CA PHE A 411 -20.53 3.95 5.15
C PHE A 411 -20.91 4.28 3.71
N SER A 412 -22.00 3.71 3.21
CA SER A 412 -22.48 3.89 1.84
C SER A 412 -24.01 3.97 1.76
N ASP A 413 -24.53 4.22 0.56
CA ASP A 413 -25.97 4.30 0.25
C ASP A 413 -26.74 5.27 1.15
N ALA A 414 -26.18 6.48 1.29
CA ALA A 414 -26.78 7.56 2.07
C ALA A 414 -28.13 7.97 1.48
N ARG A 415 -29.21 7.80 2.26
CA ARG A 415 -30.58 8.15 1.86
C ARG A 415 -31.36 8.76 3.02
N PHE A 416 -32.28 9.67 2.74
CA PHE A 416 -33.30 10.08 3.69
C PHE A 416 -34.47 9.10 3.65
N VAL A 417 -34.89 8.59 4.80
CA VAL A 417 -35.99 7.62 4.94
C VAL A 417 -36.90 8.06 6.06
N SER A 418 -38.20 8.03 5.81
CA SER A 418 -39.21 8.13 6.85
C SER A 418 -39.92 6.78 7.03
N LEU A 419 -40.18 6.42 8.29
CA LEU A 419 -40.98 5.27 8.68
C LEU A 419 -42.48 5.60 8.74
N ASN A 420 -42.85 6.86 8.51
CA ASN A 420 -44.24 7.29 8.42
C ASN A 420 -44.90 6.83 7.11
N ASP A 421 -46.14 6.35 7.21
CA ASP A 421 -46.93 5.87 6.06
C ASP A 421 -47.28 6.98 5.06
N ASN A 422 -47.31 8.24 5.50
CA ASN A 422 -47.60 9.41 4.66
C ASN A 422 -46.56 10.50 4.92
N VAL A 423 -45.36 10.35 4.35
CA VAL A 423 -44.36 11.42 4.38
C VAL A 423 -44.82 12.58 3.50
N GLU A 424 -44.66 13.80 4.00
CA GLU A 424 -44.81 15.04 3.23
C GLU A 424 -43.53 15.87 3.46
N LEU A 425 -42.82 16.19 2.38
CA LEU A 425 -41.55 16.92 2.43
C LEU A 425 -41.69 18.29 1.74
N ASP A 426 -41.60 19.35 2.53
CA ASP A 426 -41.70 20.76 2.06
C ASP A 426 -40.30 21.36 1.80
N ASP A 427 -39.61 20.83 0.80
CA ASP A 427 -38.31 21.33 0.31
C ASP A 427 -37.27 21.62 1.42
N ILE A 428 -37.04 20.62 2.28
CA ILE A 428 -36.16 20.74 3.45
C ILE A 428 -34.71 20.76 2.97
N THR A 429 -34.03 21.89 3.12
CA THR A 429 -32.61 22.03 2.75
C THR A 429 -31.74 21.14 3.65
N LEU A 430 -30.77 20.41 3.06
CA LEU A 430 -29.74 19.66 3.76
C LEU A 430 -28.37 19.95 3.13
N ARG A 431 -27.44 20.46 3.94
CA ARG A 431 -26.08 20.83 3.50
C ARG A 431 -25.00 20.48 4.51
N GLY A 432 -23.81 20.20 3.99
CA GLY A 432 -22.61 20.07 4.83
C GLY A 432 -22.68 18.90 5.80
N MET A 433 -23.23 17.75 5.37
CA MET A 433 -23.38 16.58 6.23
C MET A 433 -22.04 15.90 6.45
N LYS A 434 -21.65 15.69 7.71
CA LYS A 434 -20.45 14.94 8.08
C LYS A 434 -20.78 13.78 9.00
N ILE A 435 -19.97 12.73 8.95
CA ILE A 435 -20.01 11.63 9.93
C ILE A 435 -19.09 11.98 11.09
N ALA A 436 -19.59 11.88 12.30
CA ALA A 436 -18.88 12.12 13.53
C ALA A 436 -18.80 10.83 14.35
N ILE A 437 -17.74 10.69 15.14
CA ILE A 437 -17.44 9.52 15.96
C ILE A 437 -17.07 9.97 17.38
N ASN A 438 -17.60 9.31 18.40
CA ASN A 438 -17.23 9.50 19.81
C ASN A 438 -17.19 10.97 20.27
N GLY A 439 -18.19 11.75 19.86
CA GLY A 439 -18.35 13.17 20.22
C GLY A 439 -17.61 14.18 19.34
N GLN A 440 -16.92 13.75 18.27
CA GLN A 440 -16.14 14.66 17.39
C GLN A 440 -16.40 14.42 15.90
N GLU A 441 -16.35 15.48 15.09
CA GLU A 441 -16.35 15.35 13.63
C GLU A 441 -15.07 14.67 13.15
N VAL A 442 -15.18 13.74 12.19
CA VAL A 442 -14.00 13.08 11.61
C VAL A 442 -13.39 13.99 10.55
N ASN A 443 -12.08 14.24 10.62
CA ASN A 443 -11.38 15.17 9.70
C ASN A 443 -11.05 14.55 8.33
N VAL A 444 -11.25 13.25 8.16
CA VAL A 444 -10.98 12.49 6.94
C VAL A 444 -12.22 11.71 6.51
N GLY A 445 -12.32 11.37 5.22
CA GLY A 445 -13.44 10.56 4.74
C GLY A 445 -14.80 11.26 4.85
N GLN A 446 -14.88 12.56 4.52
CA GLN A 446 -16.13 13.33 4.57
C GLN A 446 -16.71 13.61 3.18
N VAL A 447 -16.98 12.56 2.40
CA VAL A 447 -17.51 12.74 1.03
C VAL A 447 -18.85 13.49 1.01
N TYR A 448 -19.65 13.34 2.08
CA TYR A 448 -20.99 13.93 2.21
C TYR A 448 -20.97 15.42 2.61
N GLN A 449 -19.80 15.99 2.98
CA GLN A 449 -19.72 17.40 3.37
C GLN A 449 -20.05 18.35 2.22
N ASN A 450 -19.94 17.89 0.97
CA ASN A 450 -20.26 18.69 -0.20
C ASN A 450 -21.75 18.60 -0.60
N LEU A 451 -22.57 17.89 0.17
CA LEU A 451 -24.00 17.77 -0.12
C LEU A 451 -24.66 19.15 -0.07
N ASN A 452 -25.52 19.38 -1.05
CA ASN A 452 -26.42 20.52 -1.12
C ASN A 452 -27.68 20.09 -1.87
N ILE A 453 -28.67 19.63 -1.12
CA ILE A 453 -29.88 18.97 -1.63
C ILE A 453 -31.12 19.50 -0.93
N SER A 454 -32.26 19.41 -1.60
CA SER A 454 -33.60 19.67 -1.04
C SER A 454 -34.31 18.34 -0.85
N LEU A 455 -34.72 18.01 0.37
CA LEU A 455 -35.59 16.86 0.62
C LEU A 455 -37.02 17.22 0.24
N ASN A 456 -37.61 16.49 -0.71
CA ASN A 456 -38.87 16.87 -1.35
C ASN A 456 -39.66 15.65 -1.83
N ASP A 457 -40.96 15.84 -2.08
CA ASP A 457 -41.87 14.76 -2.51
C ASP A 457 -41.58 14.21 -3.92
N GLU A 458 -40.91 14.99 -4.79
CA GLU A 458 -40.61 14.58 -6.17
C GLU A 458 -39.50 13.52 -6.22
N ASP A 459 -38.48 13.69 -5.39
CA ASP A 459 -37.30 12.82 -5.32
C ASP A 459 -37.46 11.66 -4.31
N TYR A 460 -38.47 11.71 -3.44
CA TYR A 460 -38.74 10.67 -2.45
C TYR A 460 -39.51 9.48 -3.03
N VAL A 461 -38.97 8.27 -2.86
CA VAL A 461 -39.63 7.03 -3.28
C VAL A 461 -40.12 6.25 -2.06
N ALA A 462 -41.45 6.09 -1.94
CA ALA A 462 -42.05 5.33 -0.84
C ALA A 462 -41.42 3.93 -0.68
N GLY A 463 -41.01 3.60 0.55
CA GLY A 463 -40.31 2.35 0.90
C GLY A 463 -38.81 2.31 0.60
N ASN A 464 -38.28 3.21 -0.25
CA ASN A 464 -36.85 3.28 -0.57
C ASN A 464 -36.17 4.53 -0.01
N GLY A 465 -36.89 5.64 0.15
CA GLY A 465 -36.37 6.94 0.56
C GLY A 465 -35.96 7.85 -0.62
N GLN A 466 -35.35 8.98 -0.28
CA GLN A 466 -34.69 9.88 -1.22
C GLN A 466 -33.17 9.68 -1.15
N VAL A 467 -32.52 9.40 -2.28
CA VAL A 467 -31.06 9.21 -2.32
C VAL A 467 -30.34 10.53 -2.10
N LEU A 468 -29.41 10.58 -1.14
CA LEU A 468 -28.58 11.76 -0.88
C LEU A 468 -27.25 11.66 -1.63
N SER A 469 -26.64 10.46 -1.64
CA SER A 469 -25.38 10.19 -2.34
C SER A 469 -25.21 8.70 -2.61
N ASN A 470 -24.65 8.39 -3.79
CA ASN A 470 -24.23 7.02 -4.15
C ASN A 470 -22.75 6.75 -3.82
N LEU A 471 -22.03 7.74 -3.29
CA LEU A 471 -20.63 7.58 -2.90
C LEU A 471 -20.56 6.97 -1.52
N GLY A 472 -19.66 6.01 -1.32
CA GLY A 472 -19.28 5.52 0.00
C GLY A 472 -18.12 6.33 0.58
N THR A 473 -17.94 6.23 1.90
CA THR A 473 -16.80 6.82 2.59
C THR A 473 -16.24 5.89 3.67
N ILE A 474 -14.95 6.00 3.92
CA ILE A 474 -14.25 5.24 4.95
C ILE A 474 -14.04 6.14 6.16
N VAL A 475 -14.49 5.68 7.32
CA VAL A 475 -14.35 6.35 8.61
C VAL A 475 -13.41 5.50 9.48
N PRO A 476 -12.38 6.09 10.11
CA PRO A 476 -11.48 5.33 10.97
C PRO A 476 -12.24 4.74 12.17
N LEU A 477 -11.79 3.57 12.60
CA LEU A 477 -12.12 2.98 13.88
C LEU A 477 -11.33 3.71 14.97
N ASP A 478 -12.03 4.12 16.03
CA ASP A 478 -11.44 4.90 17.12
C ASP A 478 -11.31 4.03 18.38
N LYS A 479 -12.40 3.37 18.80
CA LYS A 479 -12.41 2.43 19.93
C LYS A 479 -12.50 0.98 19.44
N ALA A 480 -13.72 0.46 19.35
CA ALA A 480 -14.05 -0.89 18.88
C ALA A 480 -15.41 -0.84 18.19
N ALA A 481 -15.71 -1.82 17.31
CA ALA A 481 -16.93 -1.83 16.53
C ALA A 481 -18.23 -1.88 17.35
N ASP A 482 -18.17 -2.43 18.56
CA ASP A 482 -19.27 -2.48 19.52
C ASP A 482 -19.29 -1.30 20.51
N GLU A 483 -18.32 -0.38 20.42
CA GLU A 483 -18.19 0.78 21.33
C GLU A 483 -18.23 2.12 20.61
N ASP A 484 -17.84 2.17 19.35
CA ASP A 484 -17.82 3.41 18.57
C ASP A 484 -19.24 3.94 18.37
N GLU A 485 -19.46 5.15 18.88
CA GLU A 485 -20.70 5.91 18.74
C GLU A 485 -20.61 6.83 17.53
N PHE A 486 -21.47 6.62 16.55
CA PHE A 486 -21.59 7.46 15.37
C PHE A 486 -22.75 8.42 15.52
N PHE A 487 -22.59 9.61 14.94
CA PHE A 487 -23.68 10.55 14.70
C PHE A 487 -23.37 11.38 13.46
N LEU A 488 -24.36 12.10 12.96
CA LEU A 488 -24.18 13.01 11.84
C LEU A 488 -24.18 14.45 12.35
N SER A 489 -23.38 15.30 11.71
CA SER A 489 -23.44 16.74 11.91
C SER A 489 -23.77 17.44 10.59
N PHE A 490 -24.42 18.60 10.70
CA PHE A 490 -24.89 19.35 9.54
C PHE A 490 -24.42 20.81 9.63
N THR A 491 -24.12 21.38 8.47
CA THR A 491 -23.96 22.83 8.33
C THR A 491 -25.33 23.50 8.27
N GLU A 492 -26.27 22.90 7.53
CA GLU A 492 -27.66 23.35 7.44
C GLU A 492 -28.60 22.16 7.29
N ILE A 493 -29.69 22.14 8.05
CA ILE A 493 -30.79 21.19 7.89
C ILE A 493 -32.11 21.83 8.30
N GLY A 494 -33.08 21.84 7.39
CA GLY A 494 -34.35 22.54 7.57
C GLY A 494 -34.13 24.02 7.89
N SER A 495 -34.63 24.49 9.04
CA SER A 495 -34.47 25.88 9.48
C SER A 495 -33.22 26.13 10.34
N ARG A 496 -32.37 25.13 10.55
CA ARG A 496 -31.20 25.21 11.42
C ARG A 496 -29.93 25.36 10.58
N SER A 497 -29.07 26.31 10.93
CA SER A 497 -27.79 26.54 10.25
C SER A 497 -26.70 26.93 11.25
N ARG A 498 -25.44 26.58 10.95
CA ARG A 498 -24.24 27.06 11.66
C ARG A 498 -23.22 27.61 10.66
N ASP A 499 -22.30 28.44 11.14
CA ASP A 499 -21.20 28.95 10.32
C ASP A 499 -20.20 27.82 10.01
N GLU A 500 -19.71 27.73 8.77
CA GLU A 500 -18.63 26.80 8.41
C GLU A 500 -17.29 27.32 8.97
N GLU A 501 -16.55 26.49 9.70
CA GLU A 501 -15.13 26.74 9.93
C GLU A 501 -14.39 26.54 8.60
N GLU A 502 -13.99 27.64 7.94
CA GLU A 502 -13.06 27.55 6.82
C GLU A 502 -11.71 27.04 7.32
N ASP A 503 -11.30 25.86 6.84
CA ASP A 503 -9.94 25.36 7.01
C ASP A 503 -8.96 26.39 6.43
N ILE A 504 -8.28 27.11 7.33
CA ILE A 504 -7.28 28.09 6.93
C ILE A 504 -6.13 27.30 6.28
N PRO A 505 -5.84 27.46 4.98
CA PRO A 505 -4.80 26.69 4.34
C PRO A 505 -3.47 26.89 5.09
N PRO A 506 -2.67 25.82 5.26
CA PRO A 506 -1.41 25.93 5.99
C PRO A 506 -0.54 26.99 5.33
N THR A 507 0.09 27.83 6.15
CA THR A 507 0.99 28.88 5.65
C THR A 507 2.13 28.20 4.89
N PRO A 508 2.45 28.61 3.65
CA PRO A 508 3.54 28.03 2.88
C PRO A 508 4.85 28.03 3.68
N ALA A 509 5.60 26.93 3.63
CA ALA A 509 6.90 26.84 4.27
C ALA A 509 7.85 27.92 3.73
N GLU A 510 8.62 28.54 4.62
CA GLU A 510 9.62 29.54 4.23
C GLU A 510 10.70 28.86 3.36
N PRO A 511 11.12 29.46 2.22
CA PRO A 511 12.13 28.87 1.36
C PRO A 511 13.42 28.58 2.14
N GLU A 512 14.01 27.40 1.93
CA GLU A 512 15.26 27.03 2.57
C GLU A 512 16.43 27.86 2.02
N ASP A 513 17.21 28.47 2.91
CA ASP A 513 18.43 29.19 2.57
C ASP A 513 19.58 28.20 2.36
N LEU A 514 19.83 27.84 1.09
CA LEU A 514 20.88 26.90 0.73
C LEU A 514 22.27 27.53 0.91
N PRO A 515 23.30 26.73 1.27
CA PRO A 515 24.67 27.22 1.37
C PRO A 515 25.17 27.78 0.04
N ALA A 516 26.03 28.80 0.09
CA ALA A 516 26.62 29.43 -1.08
C ALA A 516 27.39 28.39 -1.94
N SER A 517 27.04 28.30 -3.22
CA SER A 517 27.76 27.48 -4.21
C SER A 517 29.07 28.14 -4.62
N SER A 518 30.06 27.33 -5.02
CA SER A 518 31.34 27.82 -5.56
C SER A 518 31.12 28.60 -6.86
N GLU A 519 31.77 29.75 -7.01
CA GLU A 519 31.82 30.52 -8.26
C GLU A 519 32.75 29.88 -9.31
N ILE A 520 33.58 28.91 -8.92
CA ILE A 520 34.52 28.19 -9.79
C ILE A 520 34.03 26.75 -9.96
N GLY A 521 34.01 26.26 -11.20
CA GLY A 521 33.58 24.92 -11.57
C GLY A 521 34.59 24.17 -12.44
N LEU A 522 34.24 22.93 -12.78
CA LEU A 522 34.94 22.13 -13.79
C LEU A 522 34.08 22.04 -15.04
N ARG A 523 34.68 22.12 -16.22
CA ARG A 523 34.00 21.75 -17.45
C ARG A 523 33.71 20.25 -17.45
N THR A 524 32.51 19.90 -17.89
CA THR A 524 32.09 18.52 -18.08
C THR A 524 32.80 17.87 -19.27
N PHE A 525 32.73 16.54 -19.36
CA PHE A 525 33.37 15.78 -20.43
C PHE A 525 32.99 16.26 -21.84
N ASP A 526 31.74 16.66 -22.07
CA ASP A 526 31.27 17.14 -23.37
C ASP A 526 31.79 18.55 -23.66
N GLU A 527 31.85 19.42 -22.65
CA GLU A 527 32.38 20.78 -22.77
C GLU A 527 33.88 20.79 -23.03
N ILE A 528 34.63 19.90 -22.38
CA ILE A 528 36.07 19.71 -22.63
C ILE A 528 36.29 19.29 -24.08
N ASN A 529 35.55 18.28 -24.56
CA ASN A 529 35.69 17.77 -25.92
C ASN A 529 35.31 18.83 -26.97
N ALA A 530 34.22 19.57 -26.74
CA ALA A 530 33.79 20.66 -27.61
C ALA A 530 34.82 21.80 -27.63
N SER A 531 35.35 22.17 -26.46
CA SER A 531 36.37 23.23 -26.34
C SER A 531 37.63 22.88 -27.13
N MET A 532 38.16 21.67 -26.95
CA MET A 532 39.36 21.22 -27.68
C MET A 532 39.14 21.17 -29.19
N SER A 533 37.96 20.75 -29.65
CA SER A 533 37.61 20.75 -31.07
C SER A 533 37.59 22.15 -31.67
N VAL A 534 36.96 23.12 -30.98
CA VAL A 534 36.91 24.51 -31.44
C VAL A 534 38.30 25.16 -31.42
N MET A 535 39.03 24.97 -30.31
CA MET A 535 40.34 25.56 -30.10
C MET A 535 41.36 25.09 -31.14
N THR A 536 41.34 23.81 -31.52
CA THR A 536 42.31 23.22 -32.46
C THR A 536 41.84 23.27 -33.92
N GLY A 537 40.54 23.42 -34.16
CA GLY A 537 39.92 23.29 -35.48
C GLY A 537 39.77 21.85 -35.97
N VAL A 538 40.18 20.86 -35.16
CA VAL A 538 40.00 19.43 -35.45
C VAL A 538 38.58 19.01 -35.06
N ALA A 539 37.88 18.31 -35.94
CA ALA A 539 36.53 17.84 -35.64
C ALA A 539 36.54 16.78 -34.52
N SER A 540 35.62 16.87 -33.57
CA SER A 540 35.42 15.83 -32.54
C SER A 540 35.02 14.46 -33.10
N THR A 541 34.63 14.40 -34.38
CA THR A 541 34.36 13.16 -35.12
C THR A 541 35.57 12.58 -35.86
N ASP A 542 36.75 13.21 -35.74
CA ASP A 542 38.00 12.59 -36.19
C ASP A 542 38.16 11.21 -35.51
N SER A 543 38.60 10.20 -36.25
CA SER A 543 38.54 8.81 -35.77
C SER A 543 39.40 8.56 -34.54
N ASP A 544 40.58 9.17 -34.47
CA ASP A 544 41.54 8.93 -33.39
C ASP A 544 41.17 9.76 -32.16
N VAL A 545 40.71 11.00 -32.37
CA VAL A 545 40.10 11.86 -31.33
C VAL A 545 38.89 11.18 -30.72
N LYS A 546 37.95 10.69 -31.54
CA LYS A 546 36.73 10.02 -31.07
C LYS A 546 37.08 8.76 -30.28
N SER A 547 37.99 7.93 -30.77
CA SER A 547 38.42 6.71 -30.06
C SER A 547 39.05 7.03 -28.71
N THR A 548 39.88 8.07 -28.65
CA THR A 548 40.50 8.53 -27.40
C THR A 548 39.46 9.09 -26.44
N PHE A 549 38.55 9.93 -26.90
CA PHE A 549 37.45 10.48 -26.10
C PHE A 549 36.57 9.37 -25.53
N ASP A 550 36.13 8.40 -26.34
CA ASP A 550 35.31 7.28 -25.87
C ASP A 550 36.02 6.46 -24.79
N THR A 551 37.35 6.38 -24.83
CA THR A 551 38.18 5.69 -23.82
C THR A 551 38.28 6.47 -22.52
N VAL A 552 38.53 7.79 -22.59
CA VAL A 552 38.81 8.61 -21.41
C VAL A 552 37.57 9.30 -20.83
N LYS A 553 36.41 9.22 -21.49
CA LYS A 553 35.15 9.87 -21.10
C LYS A 553 34.76 9.61 -19.64
N GLN A 554 34.89 8.37 -19.17
CA GLN A 554 34.56 8.00 -17.78
C GLN A 554 35.52 8.59 -16.74
N GLN A 555 36.68 9.07 -17.19
CA GLN A 555 37.70 9.69 -16.36
C GLN A 555 37.61 11.23 -16.39
N LEU A 556 36.64 11.82 -17.10
CA LEU A 556 36.39 13.27 -17.17
C LEU A 556 35.22 13.69 -16.24
N PRO A 557 35.13 14.98 -15.85
CA PRO A 557 34.07 15.46 -14.95
C PRO A 557 32.65 15.30 -15.54
N THR A 558 31.68 14.99 -14.70
CA THR A 558 30.26 14.87 -15.08
C THR A 558 29.37 15.99 -14.52
N ILE A 559 29.91 16.79 -13.59
CA ILE A 559 29.22 17.90 -12.94
C ILE A 559 30.16 19.11 -12.85
N GLU A 560 29.59 20.31 -12.83
CA GLU A 560 30.33 21.58 -12.81
C GLU A 560 30.73 22.01 -11.39
N ASN A 561 31.31 21.09 -10.61
CA ASN A 561 31.72 21.37 -9.23
C ASN A 561 33.23 21.17 -9.05
N ILE A 562 33.92 22.22 -8.56
CA ILE A 562 35.35 22.19 -8.28
C ILE A 562 35.74 21.18 -7.20
N GLU A 563 34.85 20.90 -6.23
CA GLU A 563 35.07 19.88 -5.19
C GLU A 563 35.09 18.46 -5.78
N GLY A 564 34.57 18.28 -7.00
CA GLY A 564 34.61 17.03 -7.75
C GLY A 564 35.93 16.75 -8.45
N PHE A 565 36.96 17.59 -8.30
CA PHE A 565 38.23 17.43 -9.01
C PHE A 565 39.00 16.18 -8.55
N LEU A 566 39.31 15.30 -9.50
CA LEU A 566 40.13 14.10 -9.30
C LEU A 566 41.37 14.11 -10.21
N SER A 567 42.46 13.48 -9.75
CA SER A 567 43.68 13.32 -10.54
C SER A 567 43.46 12.55 -11.87
N ALA A 568 42.42 11.72 -11.92
CA ALA A 568 42.00 11.03 -13.14
C ALA A 568 41.61 12.03 -14.26
N HIS A 569 41.01 13.17 -13.91
CA HIS A 569 40.64 14.20 -14.88
C HIS A 569 41.86 14.79 -15.58
N GLN A 570 42.95 15.05 -14.84
CA GLN A 570 44.18 15.59 -15.44
C GLN A 570 44.77 14.62 -16.47
N MET A 571 44.76 13.32 -16.16
CA MET A 571 45.28 12.32 -17.10
C MET A 571 44.40 12.19 -18.35
N ALA A 572 43.08 12.19 -18.16
CA ALA A 572 42.12 12.09 -19.26
C ALA A 572 42.17 13.31 -20.19
N VAL A 573 42.20 14.53 -19.62
CA VAL A 573 42.37 15.78 -20.35
C VAL A 573 43.70 15.79 -21.12
N THR A 574 44.78 15.33 -20.51
CA THR A 574 46.10 15.26 -21.17
C THR A 574 46.09 14.30 -22.37
N GLN A 575 45.52 13.10 -22.21
CA GLN A 575 45.44 12.12 -23.30
C GLN A 575 44.60 12.66 -24.48
N LEU A 576 43.47 13.31 -24.16
CA LEU A 576 42.63 13.91 -25.19
C LEU A 576 43.32 15.09 -25.88
N ALA A 577 44.02 15.95 -25.12
CA ALA A 577 44.78 17.07 -25.66
C ALA A 577 45.92 16.61 -26.58
N ILE A 578 46.65 15.54 -26.21
CA ILE A 578 47.67 14.92 -27.06
C ILE A 578 47.06 14.52 -28.40
N GLN A 579 45.92 13.83 -28.38
CA GLN A 579 45.29 13.34 -29.60
C GLN A 579 44.78 14.47 -30.51
N TYR A 580 44.20 15.53 -29.93
CA TYR A 580 43.78 16.72 -30.67
C TYR A 580 44.98 17.45 -31.30
N CYS A 581 46.08 17.59 -30.56
CA CYS A 581 47.30 18.23 -31.06
C CYS A 581 48.03 17.36 -32.09
N ASP A 582 47.96 16.04 -31.99
CA ASP A 582 48.46 15.11 -33.00
C ASP A 582 47.72 15.31 -34.32
N ALA A 583 46.39 15.28 -34.30
CA ALA A 583 45.55 15.50 -35.48
C ALA A 583 45.76 16.90 -36.10
N LEU A 584 45.90 17.94 -35.26
CA LEU A 584 46.19 19.31 -35.71
C LEU A 584 47.53 19.43 -36.45
N VAL A 585 48.59 18.81 -35.93
CA VAL A 585 49.95 18.93 -36.49
C VAL A 585 50.18 17.96 -37.67
N ASP A 586 49.51 16.83 -37.71
CA ASP A 586 49.64 15.87 -38.81
C ASP A 586 48.83 16.31 -40.05
N ASP A 587 47.75 17.08 -39.88
CA ASP A 587 47.05 17.71 -40.99
C ASP A 587 47.83 18.95 -41.48
N THR A 588 48.42 18.84 -42.67
CA THR A 588 49.22 19.91 -43.28
C THR A 588 48.47 21.24 -43.47
N SER A 589 47.15 21.20 -43.68
CA SER A 589 46.33 22.41 -43.88
C SER A 589 45.99 23.06 -42.55
N LEU A 590 45.56 22.28 -41.55
CA LEU A 590 45.28 22.79 -40.21
C LEU A 590 46.56 23.32 -39.56
N ARG A 591 47.67 22.58 -39.65
CA ARG A 591 48.98 23.00 -39.16
C ARG A 591 49.43 24.33 -39.77
N ALA A 592 49.33 24.47 -41.08
CA ALA A 592 49.72 25.71 -41.77
C ALA A 592 48.80 26.88 -41.41
N SER A 593 47.54 26.62 -41.08
CA SER A 593 46.61 27.65 -40.59
C SER A 593 46.93 28.06 -39.15
N PHE A 594 47.14 27.09 -38.27
CA PHE A 594 47.33 27.29 -36.83
C PHE A 594 48.71 27.88 -36.50
N PHE A 595 49.76 27.36 -37.14
CA PHE A 595 51.16 27.77 -36.93
C PHE A 595 51.72 28.48 -38.18
N SER A 596 50.96 29.45 -38.71
CA SER A 596 51.21 30.09 -40.02
C SER A 596 52.57 30.73 -40.22
N SER A 597 53.26 31.10 -39.15
CA SER A 597 54.57 31.78 -39.21
C SER A 597 55.76 30.83 -39.00
N PHE A 598 55.54 29.58 -38.58
CA PHE A 598 56.59 28.64 -38.20
C PHE A 598 56.99 27.69 -39.33
N ASN A 599 58.29 27.48 -39.54
CA ASN A 599 58.82 26.62 -40.60
C ASN A 599 59.03 25.16 -40.13
N PHE A 600 58.03 24.30 -40.35
CA PHE A 600 58.13 22.87 -40.02
C PHE A 600 59.15 22.08 -40.85
N SER A 601 59.62 22.62 -41.99
CA SER A 601 60.62 21.94 -42.81
C SER A 601 62.05 22.06 -42.25
N GLU A 602 62.25 22.88 -41.22
CA GLU A 602 63.54 23.00 -40.55
C GLU A 602 63.75 21.89 -39.51
N ASN A 603 65.01 21.50 -39.35
CA ASN A 603 65.40 20.52 -38.35
C ASN A 603 65.21 21.12 -36.94
N ALA A 604 64.76 20.31 -35.98
CA ALA A 604 64.52 20.77 -34.61
C ALA A 604 65.74 21.45 -33.94
N ASN A 605 66.97 21.15 -34.37
CA ASN A 605 68.18 21.83 -33.88
C ASN A 605 68.25 23.33 -34.24
N THR A 606 67.54 23.76 -35.27
CA THR A 606 67.55 25.16 -35.76
C THR A 606 66.16 25.79 -35.76
N ALA A 607 65.09 24.98 -35.90
CA ALA A 607 63.72 25.46 -35.99
C ALA A 607 63.23 26.19 -34.72
N PHE A 608 63.80 25.88 -33.55
CA PHE A 608 63.43 26.48 -32.26
C PHE A 608 64.45 27.52 -31.77
N ASP A 609 64.86 28.44 -32.66
CA ASP A 609 65.56 29.66 -32.27
C ASP A 609 64.61 30.66 -31.57
N THR A 610 65.08 31.87 -31.28
CA THR A 610 64.27 32.89 -30.60
C THR A 610 62.97 33.21 -31.35
N ASP A 611 63.02 33.27 -32.69
CA ASP A 611 61.86 33.62 -33.51
C ASP A 611 60.91 32.42 -33.62
N GLY A 612 61.42 31.22 -33.86
CA GLY A 612 60.62 29.99 -33.95
C GLY A 612 59.86 29.68 -32.67
N ARG A 613 60.49 29.89 -31.50
CA ARG A 613 59.83 29.75 -30.19
C ARG A 613 58.69 30.74 -30.01
N SER A 614 58.92 32.01 -30.35
CA SER A 614 57.90 33.05 -30.26
C SER A 614 56.72 32.77 -31.19
N GLN A 615 56.96 32.22 -32.39
CA GLN A 615 55.91 31.86 -33.33
C GLN A 615 55.02 30.72 -32.81
N ILE A 616 55.60 29.69 -32.20
CA ILE A 616 54.84 28.58 -31.59
C ILE A 616 54.06 29.08 -30.38
N SER A 617 54.73 29.75 -29.45
CA SER A 617 54.09 30.13 -28.19
C SER A 617 52.99 31.18 -28.37
N SER A 618 53.17 32.13 -29.30
CA SER A 618 52.12 33.11 -29.63
C SER A 618 50.88 32.44 -30.24
N ALA A 619 51.07 31.42 -31.09
CA ALA A 619 49.96 30.66 -31.66
C ALA A 619 49.20 29.88 -30.58
N LEU A 620 49.89 29.25 -29.64
CA LEU A 620 49.27 28.50 -28.55
C LEU A 620 48.51 29.41 -27.57
N LEU A 621 49.13 30.51 -27.14
CA LEU A 621 48.50 31.45 -26.20
C LEU A 621 47.23 32.09 -26.78
N SER A 622 47.31 32.58 -28.02
CA SER A 622 46.17 33.26 -28.66
C SER A 622 44.97 32.35 -28.91
N ASN A 623 45.19 31.05 -29.16
CA ASN A 623 44.10 30.11 -29.45
C ASN A 623 43.59 29.34 -28.22
N PHE A 624 44.43 29.03 -27.23
CA PHE A 624 44.06 28.13 -26.12
C PHE A 624 43.88 28.82 -24.77
N VAL A 625 44.56 29.94 -24.53
CA VAL A 625 44.51 30.67 -23.26
C VAL A 625 43.62 31.90 -23.37
N GLY A 626 43.64 32.55 -24.53
CA GLY A 626 42.93 33.80 -24.76
C GLY A 626 43.79 35.02 -24.40
N THR A 627 43.26 36.21 -24.70
CA THR A 627 43.94 37.48 -24.43
C THR A 627 43.05 38.36 -23.56
N SER A 628 43.64 39.01 -22.55
CA SER A 628 42.95 39.97 -21.67
C SER A 628 41.81 39.38 -20.81
N LEU A 629 41.94 38.14 -20.31
CA LEU A 629 41.00 37.62 -19.31
C LEU A 629 41.34 38.15 -17.91
N ASP A 630 40.32 38.38 -17.08
CA ASP A 630 40.47 38.91 -15.71
C ASP A 630 41.22 37.93 -14.79
N THR A 631 41.14 36.62 -15.07
CA THR A 631 41.78 35.54 -14.31
C THR A 631 42.43 34.51 -15.25
N GLN A 632 43.72 34.69 -15.56
CA GLN A 632 44.54 33.73 -16.31
C GLN A 632 46.01 33.78 -15.82
N PRO A 633 46.82 32.73 -16.03
CA PRO A 633 48.26 32.81 -15.79
C PRO A 633 48.91 33.87 -16.70
N SER A 634 50.05 34.42 -16.29
CA SER A 634 50.74 35.41 -17.12
C SER A 634 51.32 34.74 -18.37
N ASP A 635 51.26 35.44 -19.50
CA ASP A 635 51.84 34.94 -20.76
C ASP A 635 53.33 34.63 -20.60
N SER A 636 54.07 35.37 -19.77
CA SER A 636 55.48 35.10 -19.48
C SER A 636 55.69 33.76 -18.78
N ASP A 637 54.87 33.43 -17.78
CA ASP A 637 55.02 32.17 -17.04
C ASP A 637 54.72 30.97 -17.95
N ILE A 638 53.68 31.06 -18.77
CA ILE A 638 53.33 30.01 -19.74
C ILE A 638 54.44 29.87 -20.80
N ASN A 639 54.98 30.98 -21.29
CA ASN A 639 56.09 30.98 -22.24
C ASN A 639 57.35 30.31 -21.67
N ASP A 640 57.68 30.55 -20.40
CA ASP A 640 58.84 29.94 -19.75
C ASP A 640 58.70 28.42 -19.66
N GLU A 641 57.51 27.90 -19.30
CA GLU A 641 57.23 26.46 -19.27
C GLU A 641 57.26 25.82 -20.66
N ILE A 642 56.67 26.47 -21.67
CA ILE A 642 56.73 26.00 -23.06
C ILE A 642 58.19 25.94 -23.55
N ASN A 643 58.99 26.98 -23.26
CA ASN A 643 60.38 27.03 -23.67
C ASN A 643 61.24 25.95 -22.99
N SER A 644 61.00 25.71 -21.70
CA SER A 644 61.64 24.63 -20.94
C SER A 644 61.33 23.24 -21.52
N LEU A 645 60.07 23.02 -21.91
CA LEU A 645 59.66 21.79 -22.59
C LEU A 645 60.33 21.65 -23.97
N ILE A 646 60.35 22.73 -24.77
CA ILE A 646 61.03 22.76 -26.06
C ILE A 646 62.52 22.47 -25.91
N ASP A 647 63.20 23.04 -24.91
CA ASP A 647 64.61 22.75 -24.61
C ASP A 647 64.84 21.27 -24.34
N THR A 648 63.99 20.70 -23.49
CA THR A 648 64.05 19.28 -23.12
C THR A 648 63.87 18.37 -24.33
N LEU A 649 62.94 18.71 -25.23
CA LEU A 649 62.58 17.86 -26.37
C LEU A 649 63.44 18.14 -27.62
N SER A 650 64.05 19.31 -27.75
CA SER A 650 64.96 19.63 -28.87
C SER A 650 66.41 19.19 -28.63
N ALA A 651 66.77 18.75 -27.42
CA ALA A 651 68.08 18.20 -27.09
C ALA A 651 68.32 16.82 -27.73
N CYS A 652 68.76 16.79 -28.99
CA CYS A 652 69.21 15.57 -29.67
C CYS A 652 70.70 15.30 -29.39
N SER A 653 71.15 14.04 -29.51
CA SER A 653 72.52 13.63 -29.16
C SER A 653 73.59 14.46 -29.88
N ALA A 654 74.78 14.59 -29.26
CA ALA A 654 75.88 15.53 -29.60
C ALA A 654 76.40 15.55 -31.06
N ASP A 655 75.91 14.68 -31.94
CA ASP A 655 76.26 14.59 -33.36
C ASP A 655 75.20 15.26 -34.26
N SER A 656 74.91 16.54 -33.99
CA SER A 656 74.40 17.59 -34.90
C SER A 656 73.10 17.43 -35.74
N SER A 657 72.30 16.36 -35.64
CA SER A 657 70.96 16.35 -36.27
C SER A 657 69.92 15.54 -35.51
N CYS A 658 68.78 16.15 -35.20
CA CYS A 658 67.60 15.41 -34.73
C CYS A 658 67.03 14.51 -35.83
N PRO A 659 66.41 13.35 -35.48
CA PRO A 659 65.66 12.53 -36.43
C PRO A 659 64.60 13.34 -37.18
N GLU A 660 64.28 12.90 -38.40
CA GLU A 660 63.17 13.44 -39.19
C GLU A 660 61.84 13.33 -38.41
N GLY A 661 60.98 14.34 -38.50
CA GLY A 661 59.72 14.40 -37.75
C GLY A 661 59.86 14.92 -36.30
N ARG A 662 61.08 15.20 -35.82
CA ARG A 662 61.29 15.69 -34.43
C ARG A 662 60.66 17.06 -34.20
N THR A 663 60.68 17.95 -35.19
CA THR A 663 60.09 19.29 -35.10
C THR A 663 58.60 19.20 -34.81
N GLU A 664 57.88 18.34 -35.53
CA GLU A 664 56.46 18.06 -35.32
C GLU A 664 56.18 17.49 -33.93
N ILE A 665 57.01 16.54 -33.45
CA ILE A 665 56.86 15.95 -32.11
C ILE A 665 57.00 17.02 -31.01
N VAL A 666 57.97 17.93 -31.15
CA VAL A 666 58.16 19.01 -30.17
C VAL A 666 56.95 19.95 -30.16
N VAL A 667 56.41 20.32 -31.34
CA VAL A 667 55.23 21.17 -31.43
C VAL A 667 53.97 20.49 -30.90
N LYS A 668 53.78 19.19 -31.17
CA LYS A 668 52.69 18.37 -30.62
C LYS A 668 52.70 18.36 -29.10
N ALA A 669 53.88 18.16 -28.51
CA ALA A 669 54.04 18.17 -27.06
C ALA A 669 53.76 19.56 -26.44
N ALA A 670 54.27 20.63 -27.06
CA ALA A 670 53.97 22.00 -26.61
C ALA A 670 52.48 22.34 -26.73
N CYS A 671 51.84 21.94 -27.83
CA CYS A 671 50.41 22.08 -28.04
C CYS A 671 49.60 21.37 -26.95
N ALA A 672 49.91 20.10 -26.69
CA ALA A 672 49.19 19.30 -25.72
C ALA A 672 49.36 19.82 -24.29
N ALA A 673 50.53 20.37 -23.95
CA ALA A 673 50.80 20.94 -22.63
C ALA A 673 49.92 22.17 -22.34
N VAL A 674 49.67 23.02 -23.34
CA VAL A 674 48.82 24.20 -23.18
C VAL A 674 47.34 23.82 -23.26
N LEU A 675 46.96 23.01 -24.24
CA LEU A 675 45.57 22.57 -24.43
C LEU A 675 45.06 21.70 -23.28
N GLY A 676 45.92 20.87 -22.68
CA GLY A 676 45.59 20.02 -21.55
C GLY A 676 45.66 20.72 -20.18
N SER A 677 45.89 22.03 -20.15
CA SER A 677 46.04 22.79 -18.92
C SER A 677 44.69 23.17 -18.29
N ALA A 678 44.74 23.89 -17.16
CA ALA A 678 43.54 24.37 -16.47
C ALA A 678 42.62 25.23 -17.35
N THR A 679 43.13 25.84 -18.42
CA THR A 679 42.33 26.66 -19.36
C THR A 679 41.21 25.88 -20.06
N THR A 680 41.38 24.56 -20.17
CA THR A 680 40.37 23.69 -20.80
C THR A 680 39.48 22.99 -19.77
N LEU A 681 39.92 22.89 -18.52
CA LEU A 681 39.25 22.09 -17.48
C LEU A 681 38.50 22.95 -16.45
N VAL A 682 38.97 24.14 -16.10
CA VAL A 682 38.37 25.01 -15.08
C VAL A 682 37.50 26.07 -15.77
N GLN A 683 36.35 26.39 -15.18
CA GLN A 683 35.45 27.45 -15.64
C GLN A 683 34.93 28.34 -14.52
#